data_AF-A0A975EW26-F1
#
_entry.id   AF-A0A975EW26-F1
#
_cell.length_a   1.000
_cell.length_b   1.000
_cell.length_c   1.000
_cell.angle_alpha   90.00
_cell.angle_beta   90.00
_cell.angle_gamma   90.00
#
_symmetry.space_group_name_H-M   'P 1'
#
loop_
_entity.id
_entity.type
_entity.pdbx_description
1 polymer ?
#
loop_
_entity_poly.entity_id
_entity_poly.type
_entity_poly.pdbx_seq_one_letter_code
_entity_poly.pdbx_strand_id
1 'polypeptide(L)'
;MSLFPPGANEEEIERVYREAHKATRIDYSASGGFFGPKLRNINHLEVGRSKIINSWIVRIAEYLLVLYQRTIEAIQRLKRKIWPKRRTIHGHRKDAYVTAKLTFAKRDDYATPIHNMPCQLWARTRLGGWRLFSEGWSDRDGIVKLEFDFLESRRRRYHSFHFEVCQIEHVFFHPDSEIATTEYQTFERLKVAKGDMTGMGLDLGNVQLFYWEYRRDVPIPRVVIKDHDEDAPEYYSDGRNDAIQQQFVPIELTKDKHLAQIALDPDSLSIKEIQKDYPKNLTVAMEEKMPGSTRCDYWFGRRMMNGMNCATFVPDEHESDRYWVRYFGACNYEVNDEYAFPTVEMKFHIAPDGLPVPEEIITTGPTNQYDKSPFQQRRFTPADGEKWEQAKRVARVSGALSTELDDHFAGTHVNTEQFAIAGRRNLRKSPLSTLLFPHLKEVVLVNHSADDILIGPGYIPRASAMTANGIVERCTDMMGVLDWKNWSPMEIINDQHTYAKAEHLFWEVVCDFVDDFFQKNEAGIRKEWFEVYRFSEDLVNNSAPVFHDKRDLESLAPDAAAFERKRIDYYHARYRFDPKLERSSFEGHRRSMSPITHNPLEPDAGDMDNLKDACKYAIMTATFMHTWVNEHQYEDIGEVLYSSLGLRFGEHKDGIFRPEDDYSIAPDLTRSTQMMWFSNLLSRTEYGFITRNEEHDIDPLFSHLLEEKRTDFEELYVEIDNIESRTNI
;
A
#
# COMPACT_ATOMS: atom_id res chain seq x y z
N MET A 1 8.74 -33.16 19.16
CA MET A 1 10.03 -32.43 19.14
C MET A 1 10.05 -31.45 20.29
N SER A 2 11.18 -30.79 20.56
CA SER A 2 11.32 -29.91 21.72
C SER A 2 10.77 -28.52 21.44
N LEU A 3 10.06 -27.96 22.43
CA LEU A 3 9.56 -26.58 22.44
C LEU A 3 10.67 -25.56 22.15
N PHE A 4 11.88 -25.86 22.62
CA PHE A 4 13.11 -25.08 22.44
C PHE A 4 14.21 -25.94 21.79
N PRO A 5 15.28 -25.36 21.22
CA PRO A 5 16.45 -26.12 20.80
C PRO A 5 17.07 -26.94 21.95
N PRO A 6 17.83 -28.02 21.65
CA PRO A 6 18.47 -28.83 22.68
C PRO A 6 19.38 -28.00 23.59
N GLY A 7 19.07 -27.98 24.89
CA GLY A 7 19.84 -27.24 25.90
C GLY A 7 19.52 -25.75 26.00
N ALA A 8 18.53 -25.26 25.25
CA ALA A 8 18.06 -23.87 25.31
C ALA A 8 16.76 -23.73 26.13
N ASN A 9 16.53 -22.54 26.66
CA ASN A 9 15.26 -22.12 27.26
C ASN A 9 14.73 -20.81 26.63
N GLU A 10 13.57 -20.36 27.11
CA GLU A 10 12.91 -19.13 26.66
C GLU A 10 13.81 -17.90 26.78
N GLU A 11 14.42 -17.65 27.95
CA GLU A 11 15.28 -16.49 28.19
C GLU A 11 16.46 -16.43 27.20
N GLU A 12 17.02 -17.59 26.87
CA GLU A 12 18.13 -17.68 25.93
C GLU A 12 17.71 -17.39 24.49
N ILE A 13 16.56 -17.90 24.04
CA ILE A 13 16.02 -17.58 22.71
C ILE A 13 15.66 -16.10 22.63
N GLU A 14 14.99 -15.54 23.63
CA GLU A 14 14.62 -14.12 23.66
C GLU A 14 15.85 -13.20 23.63
N ARG A 15 16.92 -13.57 24.34
CA ARG A 15 18.20 -12.85 24.24
C ARG A 15 18.76 -12.92 22.82
N VAL A 16 18.79 -14.10 22.21
CA VAL A 16 19.30 -14.27 20.83
C VAL A 16 18.45 -13.47 19.84
N TYR A 17 17.13 -13.51 19.97
CA TYR A 17 16.19 -12.71 19.19
C TYR A 17 16.51 -11.21 19.30
N ARG A 18 16.59 -10.65 20.52
CA ARG A 18 16.87 -9.22 20.73
C ARG A 18 18.20 -8.80 20.11
N GLU A 19 19.24 -9.60 20.29
CA GLU A 19 20.54 -9.29 19.70
C GLU A 19 20.55 -9.43 18.17
N ALA A 20 19.85 -10.42 17.62
CA ALA A 20 19.73 -10.65 16.17
C ALA A 20 18.92 -9.52 15.52
N HIS A 21 17.74 -9.21 16.07
CA HIS A 21 16.88 -8.10 15.65
C HIS A 21 17.68 -6.79 15.60
N LYS A 22 18.41 -6.46 16.67
CA LYS A 22 19.28 -5.27 16.70
C LYS A 22 20.40 -5.31 15.64
N ALA A 23 20.97 -6.47 15.36
CA ALA A 23 22.06 -6.61 14.38
C ALA A 23 21.58 -6.60 12.93
N THR A 24 20.30 -6.93 12.69
CA THR A 24 19.68 -6.92 11.36
C THR A 24 18.90 -5.64 11.08
N ARG A 25 18.82 -4.73 12.08
CA ARG A 25 18.30 -3.38 11.89
C ARG A 25 19.00 -2.67 10.74
N ILE A 26 18.25 -1.79 10.14
CA ILE A 26 18.67 -0.97 9.04
C ILE A 26 19.41 0.24 9.63
N ASP A 27 20.67 0.43 9.25
CA ASP A 27 21.41 1.66 9.56
C ASP A 27 22.15 2.07 8.29
N TYR A 28 21.72 3.19 7.69
CA TYR A 28 22.34 3.73 6.49
C TYR A 28 22.96 5.10 6.78
N SER A 29 24.29 5.14 6.72
CA SER A 29 25.03 6.40 6.63
C SER A 29 24.79 7.03 5.25
N ALA A 30 24.36 8.30 5.21
CA ALA A 30 24.12 9.11 4.01
C ALA A 30 25.38 9.43 3.17
N SER A 31 26.22 8.43 2.88
CA SER A 31 27.46 8.56 2.11
C SER A 31 27.32 7.93 0.73
N GLY A 32 26.40 8.45 -0.08
CA GLY A 32 26.37 8.16 -1.52
C GLY A 32 27.56 8.83 -2.21
N GLY A 33 28.45 8.04 -2.83
CA GLY A 33 29.58 8.54 -3.61
C GLY A 33 29.16 9.09 -4.98
N PHE A 34 29.73 10.22 -5.42
CA PHE A 34 29.43 10.91 -6.69
C PHE A 34 29.57 10.04 -7.97
N PHE A 35 30.28 8.91 -7.90
CA PHE A 35 30.56 8.00 -9.03
C PHE A 35 29.95 6.59 -8.89
N GLY A 36 28.96 6.40 -8.02
CA GLY A 36 28.22 5.13 -7.93
C GLY A 36 27.37 4.84 -9.19
N PRO A 37 27.14 3.57 -9.54
CA PRO A 37 26.12 3.20 -10.53
C PRO A 37 24.75 3.79 -10.15
N LYS A 38 23.93 4.13 -11.15
CA LYS A 38 22.59 4.69 -10.97
C LYS A 38 21.54 3.87 -11.73
N LEU A 39 20.34 3.79 -11.16
CA LEU A 39 19.14 3.38 -11.89
C LEU A 39 18.70 4.52 -12.80
N ARG A 40 18.23 4.20 -14.02
CA ARG A 40 17.72 5.20 -14.97
C ARG A 40 16.42 5.86 -14.48
N ASN A 41 15.52 5.06 -13.93
CA ASN A 41 14.29 5.43 -13.21
C ASN A 41 13.86 4.17 -12.40
N ILE A 42 13.14 4.34 -11.29
CA ILE A 42 12.50 3.25 -10.53
C ILE A 42 11.44 2.55 -11.39
N ASN A 43 10.77 3.30 -12.26
CA ASN A 43 9.82 2.79 -13.27
C ASN A 43 10.50 1.88 -14.34
N HIS A 44 11.80 1.63 -14.23
CA HIS A 44 12.56 0.71 -15.08
C HIS A 44 13.19 -0.45 -14.30
N LEU A 45 12.76 -0.66 -13.05
CA LEU A 45 13.02 -1.90 -12.33
C LEU A 45 12.27 -3.04 -13.04
N GLU A 46 12.98 -4.12 -13.36
CA GLU A 46 12.41 -5.29 -14.00
C GLU A 46 12.66 -6.52 -13.13
N VAL A 47 11.69 -7.45 -13.11
CA VAL A 47 11.82 -8.76 -12.43
C VAL A 47 13.05 -9.52 -12.94
N GLY A 48 13.37 -9.36 -14.22
CA GLY A 48 14.60 -9.86 -14.84
C GLY A 48 15.81 -8.99 -14.54
N ARG A 49 16.46 -8.49 -15.59
CA ARG A 49 17.59 -7.57 -15.46
C ARG A 49 17.08 -6.15 -15.56
N SER A 50 17.21 -5.35 -14.50
CA SER A 50 16.91 -3.92 -14.64
C SER A 50 17.96 -3.27 -15.52
N LYS A 51 17.62 -2.14 -16.14
CA LYS A 51 18.56 -1.40 -16.98
C LYS A 51 19.56 -0.63 -16.11
N ILE A 52 20.58 -1.33 -15.58
CA ILE A 52 21.71 -0.70 -14.90
C ILE A 52 22.74 -0.22 -15.91
N ILE A 53 23.18 1.01 -15.75
CA ILE A 53 24.05 1.66 -16.70
C ILE A 53 25.50 1.46 -16.28
N ASN A 54 26.11 0.42 -16.84
CA ASN A 54 27.46 -0.03 -16.48
C ASN A 54 28.55 0.34 -17.51
N SER A 55 28.19 0.90 -18.67
CA SER A 55 29.17 1.39 -19.66
C SER A 55 29.62 2.81 -19.33
N TRP A 56 30.93 3.06 -19.28
CA TRP A 56 31.48 4.40 -19.04
C TRP A 56 31.03 5.43 -20.09
N ILE A 57 30.81 5.02 -21.35
CA ILE A 57 30.29 5.89 -22.42
C ILE A 57 28.83 6.24 -22.16
N VAL A 58 28.02 5.25 -21.78
CA VAL A 58 26.59 5.47 -21.46
C VAL A 58 26.46 6.28 -20.18
N ARG A 59 27.32 6.06 -19.18
CA ARG A 59 27.41 6.89 -17.96
C ARG A 59 27.81 8.33 -18.27
N ILE A 60 28.73 8.57 -19.20
CA ILE A 60 29.04 9.93 -19.66
C ILE A 60 27.87 10.52 -20.43
N ALA A 61 27.23 9.77 -21.32
CA ALA A 61 26.10 10.25 -22.10
C ALA A 61 24.88 10.57 -21.22
N GLU A 62 24.58 9.72 -20.23
CA GLU A 62 23.58 9.99 -19.21
C GLU A 62 24.00 11.08 -18.26
N TYR A 63 25.27 11.14 -17.83
CA TYR A 63 25.73 12.27 -17.05
C TYR A 63 25.55 13.57 -17.82
N LEU A 64 25.83 13.58 -19.13
CA LEU A 64 25.56 14.74 -20.00
C LEU A 64 24.07 14.98 -20.18
N LEU A 65 23.23 13.94 -20.24
CA LEU A 65 21.78 14.04 -20.35
C LEU A 65 21.14 14.53 -19.05
N VAL A 66 21.55 14.01 -17.90
CA VAL A 66 21.19 14.45 -16.54
C VAL A 66 21.75 15.85 -16.29
N LEU A 67 22.98 16.16 -16.72
CA LEU A 67 23.52 17.51 -16.65
C LEU A 67 22.72 18.45 -17.54
N TYR A 68 22.31 18.00 -18.73
CA TYR A 68 21.44 18.74 -19.63
C TYR A 68 20.04 18.93 -19.04
N GLN A 69 19.42 17.90 -18.46
CA GLN A 69 18.14 17.94 -17.76
C GLN A 69 18.23 18.85 -16.54
N ARG A 70 19.23 18.68 -15.66
CA ARG A 70 19.53 19.58 -14.54
C ARG A 70 19.80 21.00 -15.00
N THR A 71 20.44 21.19 -16.15
CA THR A 71 20.64 22.52 -16.74
C THR A 71 19.33 23.08 -17.26
N ILE A 72 18.49 22.27 -17.92
CA ILE A 72 17.15 22.66 -18.35
C ILE A 72 16.29 23.01 -17.15
N GLU A 73 16.25 22.17 -16.12
CA GLU A 73 15.57 22.41 -14.86
C GLU A 73 16.11 23.65 -14.18
N ALA A 74 17.43 23.84 -14.11
CA ALA A 74 18.03 25.05 -13.57
C ALA A 74 17.61 26.29 -14.39
N ILE A 75 17.54 26.17 -15.72
CA ILE A 75 17.00 27.20 -16.62
C ILE A 75 15.51 27.39 -16.35
N GLN A 76 14.72 26.34 -16.12
CA GLN A 76 13.31 26.42 -15.82
C GLN A 76 13.05 27.04 -14.45
N ARG A 77 13.79 26.64 -13.42
CA ARG A 77 13.83 27.24 -12.07
C ARG A 77 14.25 28.70 -12.16
N LEU A 78 15.27 29.02 -12.93
CA LEU A 78 15.69 30.40 -13.19
C LEU A 78 14.59 31.17 -13.94
N LYS A 79 13.92 30.58 -14.93
CA LYS A 79 12.77 31.18 -15.61
C LYS A 79 11.59 31.39 -14.66
N ARG A 80 11.29 30.44 -13.77
CA ARG A 80 10.26 30.57 -12.72
C ARG A 80 10.64 31.68 -11.74
N LYS A 81 11.93 31.83 -11.41
CA LYS A 81 12.47 32.90 -10.55
C LYS A 81 12.43 34.28 -11.21
N ILE A 82 12.74 34.37 -12.50
CA ILE A 82 12.70 35.62 -13.29
C ILE A 82 11.24 36.02 -13.59
N TRP A 83 10.37 35.06 -13.88
CA TRP A 83 8.97 35.26 -14.22
C TRP A 83 8.03 34.43 -13.32
N PRO A 84 7.97 34.72 -12.02
CA PRO A 84 7.11 33.98 -11.11
C PRO A 84 5.64 34.19 -11.45
N LYS A 85 4.84 33.12 -11.35
CA LYS A 85 3.39 33.22 -11.32
C LYS A 85 3.02 33.88 -9.99
N ARG A 86 2.74 35.19 -10.02
CA ARG A 86 2.28 35.93 -8.84
C ARG A 86 0.76 35.84 -8.76
N ARG A 87 0.22 35.57 -7.58
CA ARG A 87 -1.23 35.51 -7.31
C ARG A 87 -1.91 36.90 -7.27
N THR A 88 -1.23 37.94 -7.74
CA THR A 88 -1.82 39.28 -7.85
C THR A 88 -2.77 39.32 -9.04
N ILE A 89 -4.06 39.49 -8.78
CA ILE A 89 -5.07 39.68 -9.83
C ILE A 89 -4.84 41.03 -10.52
N HIS A 90 -4.78 41.00 -11.86
CA HIS A 90 -4.58 42.18 -12.70
C HIS A 90 -5.91 42.65 -13.30
N GLY A 91 -6.18 43.94 -13.13
CA GLY A 91 -7.45 44.56 -13.50
C GLY A 91 -8.26 44.93 -12.26
N HIS A 92 -9.17 45.88 -12.41
CA HIS A 92 -10.01 46.36 -11.31
C HIS A 92 -11.50 46.16 -11.57
N ARG A 93 -11.90 46.05 -12.84
CA ARG A 93 -13.29 45.84 -13.24
C ARG A 93 -13.59 44.36 -13.37
N LYS A 94 -14.83 43.97 -13.03
CA LYS A 94 -15.39 42.63 -13.26
C LYS A 94 -16.49 42.73 -14.30
N ASP A 95 -16.13 43.19 -15.50
CA ASP A 95 -17.04 43.52 -16.60
C ASP A 95 -17.02 42.51 -17.75
N ALA A 96 -16.15 41.50 -17.67
CA ALA A 96 -16.20 40.31 -18.52
C ALA A 96 -16.02 39.02 -17.70
N TYR A 97 -16.39 37.88 -18.27
CA TYR A 97 -16.19 36.57 -17.64
C TYR A 97 -15.82 35.47 -18.63
N VAL A 98 -15.10 34.47 -18.13
CA VAL A 98 -14.93 33.15 -18.77
C VAL A 98 -15.73 32.14 -17.96
N THR A 99 -16.53 31.31 -18.61
CA THR A 99 -17.28 30.23 -17.96
C THR A 99 -16.96 28.88 -18.58
N ALA A 100 -17.07 27.82 -17.79
CA ALA A 100 -16.94 26.44 -18.22
C ALA A 100 -17.78 25.54 -17.30
N LYS A 101 -18.19 24.37 -17.79
CA LYS A 101 -18.68 23.27 -16.96
C LYS A 101 -17.63 22.19 -16.90
N LEU A 102 -17.18 21.80 -15.71
CA LEU A 102 -16.20 20.75 -15.50
C LEU A 102 -16.92 19.44 -15.19
N THR A 103 -16.60 18.39 -15.94
CA THR A 103 -17.15 17.04 -15.72
C THR A 103 -16.04 16.00 -15.74
N PHE A 104 -16.25 14.89 -15.04
CA PHE A 104 -15.37 13.74 -15.18
C PHE A 104 -15.49 13.20 -16.62
N ALA A 105 -14.35 12.89 -17.23
CA ALA A 105 -14.32 12.15 -18.46
C ALA A 105 -14.60 10.67 -18.16
N LYS A 106 -15.70 10.14 -18.70
CA LYS A 106 -15.99 8.70 -18.76
C LYS A 106 -16.44 8.39 -20.18
N ARG A 107 -16.12 7.20 -20.69
CA ARG A 107 -16.50 6.77 -22.04
C ARG A 107 -18.02 6.83 -22.28
N ASP A 108 -18.82 6.74 -21.20
CA ASP A 108 -20.28 6.72 -21.21
C ASP A 108 -20.97 7.65 -20.18
N ASP A 109 -20.22 8.49 -19.45
CA ASP A 109 -20.75 9.47 -18.50
C ASP A 109 -20.15 10.85 -18.77
N TYR A 110 -21.00 11.72 -19.32
CA TYR A 110 -20.69 13.09 -19.72
C TYR A 110 -21.27 14.12 -18.74
N ALA A 111 -21.85 13.66 -17.62
CA ALA A 111 -22.74 14.46 -16.80
C ALA A 111 -22.23 14.69 -15.38
N THR A 112 -21.42 13.78 -14.81
CA THR A 112 -20.99 13.90 -13.42
C THR A 112 -20.11 15.14 -13.21
N PRO A 113 -20.58 16.14 -12.45
CA PRO A 113 -19.88 17.42 -12.28
C PRO A 113 -18.68 17.28 -11.35
N ILE A 114 -17.64 18.05 -11.61
CA ILE A 114 -16.48 18.18 -10.72
C ILE A 114 -16.67 19.45 -9.88
N HIS A 115 -17.10 19.27 -8.64
CA HIS A 115 -17.38 20.36 -7.70
C HIS A 115 -16.12 20.94 -7.06
N ASN A 116 -16.19 22.21 -6.65
CA ASN A 116 -15.16 22.88 -5.88
C ASN A 116 -13.74 22.75 -6.47
N MET A 117 -13.61 22.67 -7.80
CA MET A 117 -12.32 22.56 -8.48
C MET A 117 -11.71 23.95 -8.69
N PRO A 118 -10.47 24.21 -8.24
CA PRO A 118 -9.86 25.52 -8.38
C PRO A 118 -9.49 25.77 -9.85
N CYS A 119 -9.84 26.96 -10.34
CA CYS A 119 -9.60 27.39 -11.71
C CYS A 119 -9.00 28.78 -11.75
N GLN A 120 -8.12 29.02 -12.71
CA GLN A 120 -7.40 30.28 -12.84
C GLN A 120 -7.37 30.73 -14.31
N LEU A 121 -7.54 32.03 -14.53
CA LEU A 121 -7.37 32.66 -15.83
C LEU A 121 -6.05 33.42 -15.86
N TRP A 122 -5.10 32.94 -16.66
CA TRP A 122 -3.78 33.51 -16.80
C TRP A 122 -3.55 34.14 -18.16
N ALA A 123 -2.81 35.24 -18.20
CA ALA A 123 -2.30 35.82 -19.44
C ALA A 123 -0.77 35.73 -19.50
N ARG A 124 -0.24 35.40 -20.68
CA ARG A 124 1.17 35.48 -20.99
C ARG A 124 1.49 36.85 -21.58
N THR A 125 2.47 37.55 -20.99
CA THR A 125 2.96 38.81 -21.55
C THR A 125 3.90 38.54 -22.72
N ARG A 126 4.06 39.52 -23.63
CA ARG A 126 5.00 39.41 -24.76
C ARG A 126 6.46 39.21 -24.32
N LEU A 127 6.80 39.58 -23.09
CA LEU A 127 8.12 39.37 -22.48
C LEU A 127 8.22 38.05 -21.69
N GLY A 128 7.26 37.14 -21.84
CA GLY A 128 7.29 35.82 -21.19
C GLY A 128 6.89 35.80 -19.72
N GLY A 129 6.30 36.88 -19.19
CA GLY A 129 5.76 36.91 -17.83
C GLY A 129 4.34 36.32 -17.73
N TRP A 130 3.96 35.82 -16.56
CA TRP A 130 2.59 35.41 -16.25
C TRP A 130 1.84 36.48 -15.46
N ARG A 131 0.55 36.67 -15.74
CA ARG A 131 -0.32 37.64 -15.07
C ARG A 131 -1.67 36.99 -14.81
N LEU A 132 -2.06 36.88 -13.55
CA LEU A 132 -3.37 36.35 -13.15
C LEU A 132 -4.44 37.39 -13.44
N PHE A 133 -5.54 37.00 -14.06
CA PHE A 133 -6.68 37.85 -14.36
C PHE A 133 -7.89 37.54 -13.49
N SER A 134 -8.03 36.28 -13.09
CA SER A 134 -9.13 35.83 -12.25
C SER A 134 -8.77 34.47 -11.67
N GLU A 135 -9.29 34.16 -10.50
CA GLU A 135 -9.28 32.84 -9.89
C GLU A 135 -10.64 32.59 -9.25
N GLY A 136 -11.02 31.31 -9.17
CA GLY A 136 -12.32 30.91 -8.67
C GLY A 136 -12.41 29.40 -8.57
N TRP A 137 -13.62 28.93 -8.29
CA TRP A 137 -13.91 27.52 -8.04
C TRP A 137 -15.13 27.11 -8.86
N SER A 138 -15.20 25.86 -9.29
CA SER A 138 -16.46 25.31 -9.75
C SER A 138 -17.46 25.19 -8.60
N ASP A 139 -18.75 25.36 -8.89
CA ASP A 139 -19.84 25.10 -7.96
C ASP A 139 -20.21 23.61 -7.90
N ARG A 140 -21.33 23.27 -7.24
CA ARG A 140 -21.80 21.88 -7.09
C ARG A 140 -22.16 21.23 -8.43
N ASP A 141 -22.52 22.02 -9.43
CA ASP A 141 -22.87 21.57 -10.78
C ASP A 141 -21.65 21.56 -11.72
N GLY A 142 -20.45 21.80 -11.17
CA GLY A 142 -19.20 21.87 -11.90
C GLY A 142 -19.04 23.15 -12.71
N ILE A 143 -19.91 24.13 -12.53
CA ILE A 143 -19.88 25.38 -13.29
C ILE A 143 -18.90 26.34 -12.64
N VAL A 144 -17.98 26.86 -13.44
CA VAL A 144 -17.04 27.90 -13.02
C VAL A 144 -17.32 29.18 -13.81
N LYS A 145 -17.24 30.31 -13.12
CA LYS A 145 -17.33 31.65 -13.72
C LYS A 145 -16.21 32.53 -13.18
N LEU A 146 -15.24 32.82 -14.04
CA LEU A 146 -14.08 33.65 -13.75
C LEU A 146 -14.26 35.05 -14.31
N GLU A 147 -14.57 36.00 -13.44
CA GLU A 147 -14.76 37.41 -13.81
C GLU A 147 -13.42 38.15 -13.89
N PHE A 148 -13.22 38.95 -14.93
CA PHE A 148 -11.97 39.67 -15.20
C PHE A 148 -12.21 41.04 -15.85
N ASP A 149 -11.18 41.87 -15.87
CA ASP A 149 -11.20 43.21 -16.45
C ASP A 149 -11.01 43.15 -17.97
N PHE A 150 -12.08 43.45 -18.71
CA PHE A 150 -12.09 43.37 -20.16
C PHE A 150 -11.05 44.30 -20.79
N LEU A 151 -11.01 45.57 -20.36
CA LEU A 151 -10.10 46.57 -20.94
C LEU A 151 -8.64 46.22 -20.66
N GLU A 152 -8.35 45.70 -19.47
CA GLU A 152 -7.01 45.21 -19.14
C GLU A 152 -6.61 44.05 -20.06
N SER A 153 -7.52 43.10 -20.33
CA SER A 153 -7.25 41.95 -21.20
C SER A 153 -6.90 42.36 -22.64
N ARG A 154 -7.44 43.48 -23.12
CA ARG A 154 -7.19 44.01 -24.47
C ARG A 154 -5.82 44.67 -24.63
N ARG A 155 -5.10 44.99 -23.54
CA ARG A 155 -3.79 45.66 -23.63
C ARG A 155 -2.83 44.88 -24.52
N ARG A 156 -2.04 45.61 -25.32
CA ARG A 156 -1.10 45.03 -26.29
C ARG A 156 -0.02 44.16 -25.65
N ARG A 157 0.29 44.36 -24.36
CA ARG A 157 1.30 43.59 -23.62
C ARG A 157 0.96 42.11 -23.46
N TYR A 158 -0.32 41.74 -23.54
CA TYR A 158 -0.80 40.36 -23.42
C TYR A 158 -0.96 39.74 -24.82
N HIS A 159 -0.44 38.52 -24.99
CA HIS A 159 -0.47 37.84 -26.30
C HIS A 159 -1.22 36.49 -26.30
N SER A 160 -1.32 35.80 -25.15
CA SER A 160 -2.10 34.57 -25.02
C SER A 160 -2.75 34.48 -23.64
N PHE A 161 -3.92 33.84 -23.58
CA PHE A 161 -4.65 33.56 -22.36
C PHE A 161 -4.78 32.05 -22.17
N HIS A 162 -4.84 31.63 -20.92
CA HIS A 162 -4.94 30.23 -20.53
C HIS A 162 -5.92 30.11 -19.38
N PHE A 163 -6.90 29.23 -19.55
CA PHE A 163 -7.73 28.75 -18.47
C PHE A 163 -7.05 27.51 -17.90
N GLU A 164 -6.69 27.55 -16.63
CA GLU A 164 -5.98 26.48 -15.93
C GLU A 164 -6.91 25.87 -14.88
N VAL A 165 -7.07 24.56 -14.92
CA VAL A 165 -7.66 23.76 -13.85
C VAL A 165 -6.54 23.30 -12.94
N CYS A 166 -6.70 23.45 -11.64
CA CYS A 166 -5.68 23.15 -10.65
C CYS A 166 -6.10 21.99 -9.75
N GLN A 167 -5.12 21.25 -9.23
CA GLN A 167 -5.32 20.24 -8.19
C GLN A 167 -4.39 20.48 -7.01
N ILE A 168 -4.71 19.90 -5.85
CA ILE A 168 -3.84 19.94 -4.67
C ILE A 168 -2.61 19.07 -4.97
N GLU A 169 -1.44 19.68 -4.96
CA GLU A 169 -0.16 18.99 -5.10
C GLU A 169 0.31 18.50 -3.74
N HIS A 170 0.45 19.43 -2.80
CA HIS A 170 1.08 19.18 -1.51
C HIS A 170 0.39 19.94 -0.38
N VAL A 171 0.49 19.40 0.83
CA VAL A 171 0.07 20.05 2.08
C VAL A 171 1.32 20.37 2.87
N PHE A 172 1.46 21.59 3.35
CA PHE A 172 2.61 22.03 4.14
C PHE A 172 2.18 22.50 5.51
N PHE A 173 2.85 21.98 6.54
CA PHE A 173 2.80 22.51 7.90
C PHE A 173 4.03 23.38 8.13
N HIS A 174 3.81 24.62 8.55
CA HIS A 174 4.91 25.52 8.87
C HIS A 174 5.42 25.22 10.29
N PRO A 175 6.74 25.16 10.54
CA PRO A 175 7.29 24.81 11.86
C PRO A 175 6.78 25.67 13.02
N ASP A 176 6.41 26.93 12.73
CA ASP A 176 5.95 27.91 13.72
C ASP A 176 4.42 28.09 13.74
N SER A 177 3.66 27.26 13.02
CA SER A 177 2.21 27.43 12.86
C SER A 177 1.48 26.10 12.69
N GLU A 178 0.47 25.86 13.54
CA GLU A 178 -0.49 24.75 13.43
C GLU A 178 -1.39 24.84 12.18
N ILE A 179 -1.25 25.89 11.37
CA ILE A 179 -2.04 26.09 10.15
C ILE A 179 -1.36 25.41 8.96
N ALA A 180 -2.03 24.41 8.40
CA ALA A 180 -1.68 23.81 7.13
C ALA A 180 -1.93 24.78 5.96
N THR A 181 -1.03 24.75 4.98
CA THR A 181 -1.19 25.44 3.70
C THR A 181 -1.20 24.45 2.55
N THR A 182 -2.01 24.72 1.53
CA THR A 182 -2.15 23.83 0.38
C THR A 182 -1.50 24.45 -0.85
N GLU A 183 -0.56 23.71 -1.45
CA GLU A 183 0.03 24.05 -2.74
C GLU A 183 -0.79 23.42 -3.87
N TYR A 184 -0.97 24.19 -4.94
CA TYR A 184 -1.76 23.79 -6.10
C TYR A 184 -0.89 23.72 -7.35
N GLN A 185 -0.97 22.60 -8.05
CA GLN A 185 -0.40 22.45 -9.38
C GLN A 185 -1.45 22.61 -10.48
N THR A 186 -1.01 22.96 -11.68
CA THR A 186 -1.87 22.95 -12.87
C THR A 186 -2.08 21.51 -13.32
N PHE A 187 -3.33 21.04 -13.31
CA PHE A 187 -3.73 19.74 -13.85
C PHE A 187 -3.98 19.83 -15.36
N GLU A 188 -4.86 20.74 -15.79
CA GLU A 188 -5.24 20.91 -17.19
C GLU A 188 -5.09 22.36 -17.62
N ARG A 189 -4.68 22.60 -18.87
CA ARG A 189 -4.49 23.96 -19.42
C ARG A 189 -5.13 24.10 -20.79
N LEU A 190 -6.20 24.90 -20.83
CA LEU A 190 -6.89 25.26 -22.06
C LEU A 190 -6.41 26.62 -22.56
N LYS A 191 -5.98 26.70 -23.82
CA LYS A 191 -5.61 27.97 -24.45
C LYS A 191 -6.87 28.75 -24.85
N VAL A 192 -6.95 29.99 -24.39
CA VAL A 192 -8.02 30.93 -24.74
C VAL A 192 -7.47 31.93 -25.76
N ALA A 193 -8.04 31.97 -26.97
CA ALA A 193 -7.57 32.92 -27.97
C ALA A 193 -8.01 34.34 -27.58
N LYS A 194 -7.09 35.30 -27.71
CA LYS A 194 -7.39 36.71 -27.46
C LYS A 194 -8.48 37.25 -28.40
N GLY A 195 -8.65 36.63 -29.57
CA GLY A 195 -9.74 36.95 -30.51
C GLY A 195 -11.12 36.54 -30.00
N ASP A 196 -11.21 35.47 -29.21
CA ASP A 196 -12.47 34.95 -28.68
C ASP A 196 -12.96 35.80 -27.50
N MET A 197 -12.03 36.49 -26.82
CA MET A 197 -12.30 37.51 -25.81
C MET A 197 -12.70 38.86 -26.44
N THR A 198 -13.73 38.86 -27.28
CA THR A 198 -14.26 40.06 -27.98
C THR A 198 -15.54 40.60 -27.36
N GLY A 199 -16.26 39.81 -26.57
CA GLY A 199 -17.45 40.21 -25.83
C GLY A 199 -17.25 40.23 -24.30
N MET A 200 -18.34 40.49 -23.56
CA MET A 200 -18.36 40.48 -22.09
C MET A 200 -18.44 39.06 -21.50
N GLY A 201 -18.60 38.02 -22.32
CA GLY A 201 -18.68 36.63 -21.87
C GLY A 201 -18.06 35.68 -22.88
N LEU A 202 -17.29 34.71 -22.39
CA LEU A 202 -16.76 33.59 -23.16
C LEU A 202 -17.15 32.29 -22.45
N ASP A 203 -17.78 31.38 -23.19
CA ASP A 203 -18.12 30.04 -22.72
C ASP A 203 -17.18 29.01 -23.35
N LEU A 204 -16.47 28.25 -22.51
CA LEU A 204 -15.60 27.16 -22.93
C LEU A 204 -16.37 25.83 -23.11
N GLY A 205 -17.66 25.81 -22.79
CA GLY A 205 -18.51 24.64 -22.86
C GLY A 205 -18.21 23.63 -21.75
N ASN A 206 -18.48 22.35 -22.05
CA ASN A 206 -18.15 21.25 -21.16
C ASN A 206 -16.68 20.82 -21.34
N VAL A 207 -15.88 21.00 -20.28
CA VAL A 207 -14.49 20.57 -20.21
C VAL A 207 -14.47 19.24 -19.46
N GLN A 208 -14.23 18.16 -20.20
CA GLN A 208 -14.10 16.83 -19.63
C GLN A 208 -12.67 16.60 -19.15
N LEU A 209 -12.51 16.10 -17.92
CA LEU A 209 -11.22 15.86 -17.30
C LEU A 209 -11.07 14.38 -16.95
N PHE A 210 -10.00 13.74 -17.43
CA PHE A 210 -9.56 12.41 -16.97
C PHE A 210 -8.89 12.51 -15.59
N TYR A 211 -9.64 13.05 -14.63
CA TYR A 211 -9.17 13.39 -13.30
C TYR A 211 -9.36 12.22 -12.35
N TRP A 212 -8.25 11.60 -11.90
CA TRP A 212 -8.26 10.44 -10.99
C TRP A 212 -9.28 9.39 -11.47
N GLU A 213 -9.10 8.92 -12.70
CA GLU A 213 -10.03 7.99 -13.36
C GLU A 213 -9.90 6.59 -12.75
N TYR A 214 -11.04 5.98 -12.38
CA TYR A 214 -11.08 4.57 -11.98
C TYR A 214 -10.87 3.64 -13.18
N ARG A 215 -10.01 2.63 -13.00
CA ARG A 215 -9.91 1.46 -13.88
C ARG A 215 -11.24 0.72 -13.97
N ARG A 216 -11.47 0.13 -15.13
CA ARG A 216 -12.69 -0.65 -15.46
C ARG A 216 -12.37 -2.06 -15.94
N ASP A 217 -11.09 -2.34 -16.16
CA ASP A 217 -10.55 -3.64 -16.54
C ASP A 217 -10.38 -4.58 -15.36
N VAL A 218 -10.40 -4.06 -14.13
CA VAL A 218 -10.33 -4.83 -12.88
C VAL A 218 -11.50 -4.47 -11.95
N PRO A 219 -12.02 -5.43 -11.16
CA PRO A 219 -13.16 -5.23 -10.25
C PRO A 219 -12.79 -4.56 -8.91
N ILE A 220 -11.51 -4.22 -8.72
CA ILE A 220 -11.01 -3.49 -7.54
C ILE A 220 -10.77 -2.00 -7.89
N PRO A 221 -11.00 -1.07 -6.95
CA PRO A 221 -10.82 0.36 -7.18
C PRO A 221 -9.34 0.71 -7.36
N ARG A 222 -8.95 1.02 -8.61
CA ARG A 222 -7.58 1.36 -9.01
C ARG A 222 -7.57 2.59 -9.91
N VAL A 223 -6.50 3.38 -9.93
CA VAL A 223 -6.33 4.51 -10.86
C VAL A 223 -5.87 4.06 -12.24
N VAL A 224 -6.36 4.73 -13.29
CA VAL A 224 -5.82 4.63 -14.65
C VAL A 224 -4.51 5.42 -14.74
N ILE A 225 -3.41 4.70 -14.96
CA ILE A 225 -2.10 5.26 -15.33
C ILE A 225 -1.65 4.49 -16.58
N LYS A 226 -1.37 5.20 -17.68
CA LYS A 226 -0.90 4.56 -18.94
C LYS A 226 0.61 4.68 -19.07
N ASP A 227 1.13 5.87 -18.80
CA ASP A 227 2.55 6.13 -18.63
C ASP A 227 2.78 6.78 -17.27
N HIS A 228 3.62 6.18 -16.44
CA HIS A 228 3.91 6.67 -15.09
C HIS A 228 4.61 8.03 -15.10
N ASP A 229 5.37 8.37 -16.14
CA ASP A 229 6.10 9.63 -16.22
C ASP A 229 5.24 10.75 -16.85
N GLU A 230 4.20 10.42 -17.63
CA GLU A 230 3.36 11.41 -18.34
C GLU A 230 1.93 11.55 -17.79
N ASP A 231 1.28 10.45 -17.42
CA ASP A 231 -0.16 10.40 -17.12
C ASP A 231 -0.47 10.23 -15.63
N ALA A 232 0.53 10.00 -14.78
CA ALA A 232 0.32 9.79 -13.35
C ALA A 232 -0.32 11.03 -12.69
N PRO A 233 -1.37 10.88 -11.86
CA PRO A 233 -2.04 12.02 -11.22
C PRO A 233 -1.18 12.68 -10.13
N GLU A 234 -0.12 11.99 -9.69
CA GLU A 234 0.85 12.39 -8.69
C GLU A 234 2.25 11.92 -9.10
N TYR A 235 3.28 12.44 -8.44
CA TYR A 235 4.66 12.02 -8.63
C TYR A 235 5.33 11.84 -7.27
N TYR A 236 6.27 10.89 -7.20
CA TYR A 236 7.09 10.71 -6.02
C TYR A 236 7.93 11.95 -5.72
N SER A 237 8.14 12.24 -4.44
CA SER A 237 9.10 13.26 -4.04
C SER A 237 10.54 12.93 -4.49
N ASP A 238 11.33 13.97 -4.77
CA ASP A 238 12.74 13.82 -5.15
C ASP A 238 13.53 13.07 -4.05
N GLY A 239 13.19 13.31 -2.77
CA GLY A 239 13.83 12.67 -1.63
C GLY A 239 13.62 11.16 -1.61
N ARG A 240 12.39 10.70 -1.87
CA ARG A 240 12.06 9.27 -2.00
C ARG A 240 12.84 8.61 -3.13
N ASN A 241 12.90 9.26 -4.29
CA ASN A 241 13.64 8.73 -5.44
C ASN A 241 15.15 8.63 -5.16
N ASP A 242 15.73 9.62 -4.47
CA ASP A 242 17.13 9.61 -4.06
C ASP A 242 17.41 8.50 -3.01
N ALA A 243 16.47 8.27 -2.08
CA ALA A 243 16.56 7.20 -1.08
C ALA A 243 16.63 5.81 -1.74
N ILE A 244 15.69 5.50 -2.65
CA ILE A 244 15.70 4.23 -3.40
C ILE A 244 17.00 4.04 -4.17
N GLN A 245 17.44 5.06 -4.90
CA GLN A 245 18.68 4.95 -5.68
C GLN A 245 19.89 4.61 -4.80
N GLN A 246 19.99 5.18 -3.61
CA GLN A 246 21.11 4.95 -2.71
C GLN A 246 21.05 3.59 -2.04
N GLN A 247 19.88 3.21 -1.54
CA GLN A 247 19.69 2.01 -0.74
C GLN A 247 19.67 0.74 -1.61
N PHE A 248 19.14 0.85 -2.84
CA PHE A 248 18.78 -0.34 -3.61
C PHE A 248 19.75 -0.76 -4.72
N VAL A 249 20.53 0.18 -5.28
CA VAL A 249 21.48 -0.14 -6.37
C VAL A 249 22.42 -1.30 -6.02
N PRO A 250 23.01 -1.40 -4.82
CA PRO A 250 23.85 -2.55 -4.46
C PRO A 250 23.12 -3.89 -4.54
N ILE A 251 21.85 -3.91 -4.12
CA ILE A 251 20.99 -5.10 -4.09
C ILE A 251 20.61 -5.53 -5.52
N GLU A 252 20.31 -4.56 -6.39
CA GLU A 252 20.07 -4.80 -7.81
C GLU A 252 21.31 -5.42 -8.51
N LEU A 253 22.51 -4.91 -8.21
CA LEU A 253 23.76 -5.45 -8.78
C LEU A 253 24.00 -6.91 -8.36
N THR A 254 23.67 -7.27 -7.11
CA THR A 254 23.74 -8.65 -6.63
C THR A 254 22.79 -9.56 -7.42
N LYS A 255 21.53 -9.15 -7.61
CA LYS A 255 20.56 -9.89 -8.44
C LYS A 255 21.09 -10.09 -9.86
N ASP A 256 21.54 -9.02 -10.50
CA ASP A 256 22.05 -9.06 -11.87
C ASP A 256 23.25 -10.00 -12.04
N LYS A 257 24.16 -10.01 -11.06
CA LYS A 257 25.28 -10.97 -11.00
C LYS A 257 24.75 -12.40 -10.96
N HIS A 258 23.82 -12.71 -10.06
CA HIS A 258 23.25 -14.05 -9.95
C HIS A 258 22.53 -14.47 -11.24
N LEU A 259 21.69 -13.61 -11.82
CA LEU A 259 20.98 -13.92 -13.07
C LEU A 259 21.96 -14.13 -14.25
N ALA A 260 23.08 -13.41 -14.30
CA ALA A 260 24.13 -13.65 -15.28
C ALA A 260 24.85 -14.98 -15.06
N GLN A 261 25.14 -15.32 -13.81
CA GLN A 261 25.79 -16.57 -13.43
C GLN A 261 24.90 -17.78 -13.74
N ILE A 262 23.62 -17.74 -13.34
CA ILE A 262 22.62 -18.78 -13.64
C ILE A 262 22.46 -19.00 -15.15
N ALA A 263 22.44 -17.91 -15.94
CA ALA A 263 22.30 -18.02 -17.39
C ALA A 263 23.53 -18.65 -18.08
N LEU A 264 24.72 -18.52 -17.49
CA LEU A 264 25.95 -19.10 -18.01
C LEU A 264 26.15 -20.55 -17.57
N ASP A 265 25.96 -20.81 -16.28
CA ASP A 265 26.13 -22.12 -15.64
C ASP A 265 25.27 -22.18 -14.35
N PRO A 266 24.07 -22.79 -14.42
CA PRO A 266 23.20 -22.94 -13.25
C PRO A 266 23.84 -23.68 -12.07
N ASP A 267 24.80 -24.58 -12.33
CA ASP A 267 25.44 -25.39 -11.29
C ASP A 267 26.52 -24.61 -10.53
N SER A 268 26.88 -23.43 -11.02
CA SER A 268 27.91 -22.58 -10.40
C SER A 268 27.42 -21.78 -9.19
N LEU A 269 26.11 -21.78 -8.90
CA LEU A 269 25.49 -21.01 -7.83
C LEU A 269 24.52 -21.88 -7.03
N SER A 270 24.54 -21.74 -5.71
CA SER A 270 23.62 -22.41 -4.79
C SER A 270 22.72 -21.42 -4.04
N ILE A 271 21.59 -21.91 -3.50
CA ILE A 271 20.71 -21.08 -2.65
C ILE A 271 21.47 -20.53 -1.43
N LYS A 272 22.41 -21.29 -0.87
CA LYS A 272 23.25 -20.84 0.27
C LYS A 272 24.18 -19.69 -0.12
N GLU A 273 24.73 -19.72 -1.33
CA GLU A 273 25.55 -18.61 -1.86
C GLU A 273 24.69 -17.39 -2.17
N ILE A 274 23.51 -17.58 -2.76
CA ILE A 274 22.52 -16.50 -2.94
C ILE A 274 22.25 -15.83 -1.59
N GLN A 275 21.85 -16.61 -0.57
CA GLN A 275 21.53 -16.09 0.76
C GLN A 275 22.69 -15.27 1.37
N LYS A 276 23.93 -15.72 1.16
CA LYS A 276 25.14 -15.07 1.70
C LYS A 276 25.47 -13.75 0.99
N ASP A 277 25.11 -13.60 -0.27
CA ASP A 277 25.41 -12.41 -1.08
C ASP A 277 24.42 -11.24 -0.79
N TYR A 278 23.33 -11.49 -0.07
CA TYR A 278 22.39 -10.46 0.42
C TYR A 278 22.64 -10.10 1.90
N PRO A 279 22.14 -8.95 2.38
CA PRO A 279 22.22 -8.59 3.80
C PRO A 279 21.65 -9.67 4.71
N LYS A 280 22.20 -9.82 5.91
CA LYS A 280 21.70 -10.83 6.85
C LYS A 280 20.30 -10.48 7.34
N ASN A 281 19.37 -11.44 7.30
CA ASN A 281 18.04 -11.28 7.88
C ASN A 281 17.95 -11.87 9.30
N LEU A 282 16.82 -11.64 9.98
CA LEU A 282 16.62 -12.01 11.38
C LEU A 282 16.86 -13.51 11.62
N THR A 283 16.25 -14.38 10.82
CA THR A 283 16.33 -15.82 11.07
C THR A 283 17.74 -16.37 10.86
N VAL A 284 18.46 -15.92 9.81
CA VAL A 284 19.87 -16.29 9.61
C VAL A 284 20.73 -15.81 10.77
N ALA A 285 20.52 -14.59 11.27
CA ALA A 285 21.27 -14.07 12.41
C ALA A 285 21.02 -14.84 13.71
N MET A 286 19.79 -15.33 13.92
CA MET A 286 19.46 -16.19 15.06
C MET A 286 20.09 -17.59 14.92
N GLU A 287 19.99 -18.21 13.75
CA GLU A 287 20.55 -19.54 13.48
C GLU A 287 22.08 -19.61 13.60
N GLU A 288 22.79 -18.54 13.24
CA GLU A 288 24.24 -18.46 13.46
C GLU A 288 24.64 -18.45 14.94
N LYS A 289 23.79 -17.88 15.81
CA LYS A 289 24.05 -17.80 17.26
C LYS A 289 23.55 -19.03 18.00
N MET A 290 22.39 -19.55 17.60
CA MET A 290 21.72 -20.68 18.21
C MET A 290 21.05 -21.51 17.11
N PRO A 291 21.75 -22.53 16.57
CA PRO A 291 21.19 -23.42 15.56
C PRO A 291 19.90 -24.11 16.03
N GLY A 292 18.88 -24.11 15.17
CA GLY A 292 17.53 -24.62 15.42
C GLY A 292 16.59 -23.64 16.14
N SER A 293 17.06 -22.47 16.54
CA SER A 293 16.24 -21.48 17.27
C SER A 293 15.01 -21.03 16.49
N THR A 294 15.13 -20.85 15.18
CA THR A 294 14.03 -20.37 14.33
C THR A 294 13.15 -21.51 13.80
N ARG A 295 13.56 -22.75 14.02
CA ARG A 295 12.78 -23.93 13.61
C ARG A 295 11.97 -24.52 14.77
N CYS A 296 12.27 -24.17 16.02
CA CYS A 296 11.55 -24.69 17.18
C CYS A 296 10.08 -24.22 17.27
N ASP A 297 9.27 -24.93 18.07
CA ASP A 297 7.84 -24.66 18.23
C ASP A 297 7.56 -23.31 18.92
N TYR A 298 8.42 -22.91 19.85
CA TYR A 298 8.36 -21.59 20.50
C TYR A 298 8.45 -20.45 19.48
N TRP A 299 9.45 -20.50 18.58
CA TRP A 299 9.62 -19.50 17.54
C TRP A 299 8.47 -19.49 16.53
N PHE A 300 7.99 -20.68 16.13
CA PHE A 300 6.86 -20.81 15.23
C PHE A 300 5.61 -20.11 15.80
N GLY A 301 5.30 -20.36 17.08
CA GLY A 301 4.22 -19.66 17.78
C GLY A 301 4.42 -18.15 17.87
N ARG A 302 5.64 -17.72 18.19
CA ARG A 302 6.02 -16.30 18.24
C ARG A 302 5.75 -15.59 16.93
N ARG A 303 6.17 -16.16 15.80
CA ARG A 303 6.00 -15.52 14.48
C ARG A 303 4.58 -15.59 13.96
N MET A 304 3.80 -16.60 14.34
CA MET A 304 2.36 -16.60 14.04
C MET A 304 1.62 -15.51 14.81
N MET A 305 2.04 -15.19 16.03
CA MET A 305 1.42 -14.12 16.83
C MET A 305 1.92 -12.72 16.50
N ASN A 306 3.24 -12.55 16.37
CA ASN A 306 3.90 -11.24 16.36
C ASN A 306 4.83 -11.03 15.15
N GLY A 307 4.78 -11.89 14.15
CA GLY A 307 5.57 -11.72 12.92
C GLY A 307 4.82 -10.93 11.84
N MET A 308 5.31 -11.04 10.61
CA MET A 308 4.67 -10.48 9.41
C MET A 308 3.21 -10.94 9.27
N ASN A 309 2.95 -12.22 9.53
CA ASN A 309 1.62 -12.81 9.30
C ASN A 309 0.56 -12.44 10.37
N CYS A 310 0.94 -11.80 11.48
CA CYS A 310 0.10 -11.36 12.61
C CYS A 310 -1.28 -12.05 12.68
N ALA A 311 -1.27 -13.35 12.97
CA ALA A 311 -2.41 -14.22 12.70
C ALA A 311 -3.58 -13.98 13.66
N THR A 312 -4.80 -14.17 13.15
CA THR A 312 -6.01 -14.16 14.00
C THR A 312 -6.25 -15.53 14.62
N PHE A 313 -6.18 -15.58 15.94
CA PHE A 313 -6.45 -16.77 16.73
C PHE A 313 -7.94 -16.85 17.08
N VAL A 314 -8.69 -17.69 16.37
CA VAL A 314 -10.12 -17.91 16.64
C VAL A 314 -10.25 -18.97 17.74
N PRO A 315 -10.96 -18.71 18.85
CA PRO A 315 -11.14 -19.69 19.91
C PRO A 315 -11.76 -21.00 19.41
N ASP A 316 -11.31 -22.13 19.95
CA ASP A 316 -11.96 -23.42 19.75
C ASP A 316 -13.32 -23.44 20.46
N GLU A 317 -14.35 -24.03 19.82
CA GLU A 317 -15.72 -24.05 20.35
C GLU A 317 -15.87 -24.93 21.61
N HIS A 318 -14.92 -25.82 21.87
CA HIS A 318 -15.00 -26.81 22.95
C HIS A 318 -13.89 -26.66 24.00
N GLU A 319 -12.77 -26.04 23.63
CA GLU A 319 -11.58 -25.92 24.48
C GLU A 319 -11.13 -24.46 24.62
N SER A 320 -11.40 -23.85 25.78
CA SER A 320 -11.25 -22.41 26.00
C SER A 320 -9.81 -21.86 25.95
N ASP A 321 -8.81 -22.72 26.04
CA ASP A 321 -7.38 -22.39 25.95
C ASP A 321 -6.73 -22.87 24.64
N ARG A 322 -7.57 -23.24 23.67
CA ARG A 322 -7.17 -23.66 22.33
C ARG A 322 -7.71 -22.70 21.28
N TYR A 323 -6.90 -22.47 20.26
CA TYR A 323 -7.19 -21.51 19.20
C TYR A 323 -6.82 -22.08 17.84
N TRP A 324 -7.55 -21.66 16.82
CA TRP A 324 -7.32 -21.99 15.43
C TRP A 324 -6.83 -20.78 14.64
N VAL A 325 -5.75 -20.98 13.90
CA VAL A 325 -5.30 -20.09 12.82
C VAL A 325 -5.53 -20.79 11.50
N ARG A 326 -6.02 -20.07 10.49
CA ARG A 326 -6.36 -20.63 9.18
C ARG A 326 -5.83 -19.78 8.05
N TYR A 327 -5.04 -20.39 7.17
CA TYR A 327 -4.64 -19.81 5.89
C TYR A 327 -5.33 -20.57 4.77
N PHE A 328 -6.21 -19.89 4.05
CA PHE A 328 -6.94 -20.48 2.93
C PHE A 328 -6.06 -20.45 1.67
N GLY A 329 -5.77 -21.63 1.12
CA GLY A 329 -4.86 -21.81 -0.02
C GLY A 329 -5.51 -21.45 -1.36
N ALA A 330 -5.37 -22.34 -2.35
CA ALA A 330 -5.92 -22.16 -3.69
C ALA A 330 -7.45 -21.95 -3.71
N CYS A 331 -8.18 -22.67 -2.85
CA CYS A 331 -9.64 -22.68 -2.81
C CYS A 331 -10.26 -22.82 -4.21
N ASN A 332 -10.89 -21.75 -4.71
CA ASN A 332 -11.53 -21.68 -6.01
C ASN A 332 -10.88 -20.63 -6.94
N TYR A 333 -9.71 -20.12 -6.58
CA TYR A 333 -8.97 -19.13 -7.36
C TYR A 333 -8.15 -19.80 -8.47
N GLU A 334 -7.87 -19.05 -9.54
CA GLU A 334 -7.01 -19.53 -10.63
C GLU A 334 -5.54 -19.72 -10.17
N VAL A 335 -5.08 -20.97 -10.17
CA VAL A 335 -3.71 -21.37 -9.78
C VAL A 335 -2.98 -22.08 -10.92
N ASN A 336 -1.65 -22.07 -10.87
CA ASN A 336 -0.79 -22.84 -11.76
C ASN A 336 -0.54 -24.27 -11.24
N ASP A 337 0.04 -25.11 -12.09
CA ASP A 337 0.32 -26.52 -11.79
C ASP A 337 1.73 -26.78 -11.21
N GLU A 338 2.55 -25.74 -11.02
CA GLU A 338 3.94 -25.85 -10.58
C GLU A 338 4.08 -25.85 -9.05
N TYR A 339 3.30 -25.01 -8.38
CA TYR A 339 3.39 -24.79 -6.95
C TYR A 339 2.20 -25.38 -6.19
N ALA A 340 2.47 -25.90 -5.00
CA ALA A 340 1.43 -26.29 -4.07
C ALA A 340 0.96 -25.08 -3.26
N PHE A 341 -0.34 -24.99 -3.05
CA PHE A 341 -0.94 -23.99 -2.15
C PHE A 341 -2.14 -24.57 -1.41
N PRO A 342 -1.90 -25.49 -0.45
CA PRO A 342 -2.95 -26.08 0.34
C PRO A 342 -3.51 -25.06 1.34
N THR A 343 -4.77 -25.25 1.75
CA THR A 343 -5.27 -24.61 2.97
C THR A 343 -4.55 -25.22 4.17
N VAL A 344 -4.13 -24.38 5.11
CA VAL A 344 -3.46 -24.78 6.35
C VAL A 344 -4.30 -24.33 7.55
N GLU A 345 -4.70 -25.28 8.38
CA GLU A 345 -5.33 -25.03 9.68
C GLU A 345 -4.36 -25.44 10.78
N MET A 346 -4.14 -24.58 11.77
CA MET A 346 -3.21 -24.81 12.86
C MET A 346 -3.93 -24.66 14.19
N LYS A 347 -3.79 -25.65 15.07
CA LYS A 347 -4.29 -25.59 16.44
C LYS A 347 -3.16 -25.20 17.37
N PHE A 348 -3.40 -24.20 18.19
CA PHE A 348 -2.48 -23.72 19.22
C PHE A 348 -3.08 -23.86 20.60
N HIS A 349 -2.24 -24.21 21.57
CA HIS A 349 -2.48 -23.92 22.97
C HIS A 349 -1.91 -22.55 23.31
N ILE A 350 -2.69 -21.69 23.96
CA ILE A 350 -2.22 -20.39 24.44
C ILE A 350 -2.46 -20.29 25.94
N ALA A 351 -1.37 -20.26 26.71
CA ALA A 351 -1.43 -20.01 28.14
C ALA A 351 -1.69 -18.52 28.44
N PRO A 352 -2.23 -18.17 29.63
CA PRO A 352 -2.53 -16.78 30.00
C PRO A 352 -1.35 -15.80 29.91
N ASP A 353 -0.11 -16.27 30.01
CA ASP A 353 1.12 -15.49 30.03
C ASP A 353 2.18 -15.99 29.02
N GLY A 354 1.82 -16.94 28.16
CA GLY A 354 2.74 -17.61 27.24
C GLY A 354 2.48 -17.34 25.76
N LEU A 355 3.49 -17.54 24.93
CA LEU A 355 3.32 -17.57 23.48
C LEU A 355 2.52 -18.81 23.03
N PRO A 356 1.92 -18.77 21.82
CA PRO A 356 1.21 -19.93 21.28
C PRO A 356 2.13 -21.14 21.11
N VAL A 357 1.68 -22.30 21.55
CA VAL A 357 2.37 -23.57 21.32
C VAL A 357 1.59 -24.38 20.27
N PRO A 358 2.17 -24.67 19.10
CA PRO A 358 1.49 -25.42 18.06
C PRO A 358 1.30 -26.88 18.48
N GLU A 359 0.08 -27.39 18.35
CA GLU A 359 -0.27 -28.78 18.70
C GLU A 359 -0.60 -29.63 17.48
N GLU A 360 -1.13 -28.99 16.44
CA GLU A 360 -1.60 -29.68 15.25
C GLU A 360 -1.55 -28.78 14.02
N ILE A 361 -1.17 -29.36 12.88
CA ILE A 361 -1.24 -28.74 11.56
C ILE A 361 -2.03 -29.67 10.63
N ILE A 362 -3.08 -29.15 10.02
CA ILE A 362 -3.89 -29.83 9.01
C ILE A 362 -3.71 -29.10 7.69
N THR A 363 -3.38 -29.85 6.65
CA THR A 363 -3.37 -29.34 5.27
C THR A 363 -4.54 -29.91 4.49
N THR A 364 -5.24 -29.08 3.73
CA THR A 364 -6.34 -29.48 2.84
C THR A 364 -6.04 -29.02 1.41
N GLY A 365 -6.05 -29.96 0.46
CA GLY A 365 -5.82 -29.70 -0.96
C GLY A 365 -4.57 -30.36 -1.53
N PRO A 366 -4.22 -30.06 -2.79
CA PRO A 366 -3.10 -30.69 -3.47
C PRO A 366 -1.76 -30.37 -2.80
N THR A 367 -1.01 -31.41 -2.45
CA THR A 367 0.33 -31.28 -1.83
C THR A 367 1.44 -31.96 -2.63
N ASN A 368 1.10 -32.69 -3.70
CA ASN A 368 2.03 -33.28 -4.66
C ASN A 368 1.45 -33.21 -6.08
N GLN A 369 2.25 -33.58 -7.08
CA GLN A 369 1.80 -33.57 -8.48
C GLN A 369 0.88 -34.75 -8.88
N TYR A 370 0.75 -35.76 -8.03
CA TYR A 370 0.08 -37.02 -8.36
C TYR A 370 -1.38 -37.08 -7.87
N ASP A 371 -1.65 -36.51 -6.71
CA ASP A 371 -2.96 -36.37 -6.11
C ASP A 371 -3.34 -34.90 -6.05
N LYS A 372 -4.21 -34.51 -6.99
CA LYS A 372 -4.73 -33.15 -7.13
C LYS A 372 -6.11 -33.00 -6.50
N SER A 373 -6.51 -33.88 -5.59
CA SER A 373 -7.79 -33.77 -4.89
C SER A 373 -7.86 -32.46 -4.09
N PRO A 374 -8.90 -31.61 -4.30
CA PRO A 374 -9.04 -30.33 -3.60
C PRO A 374 -9.33 -30.49 -2.11
N PHE A 375 -9.74 -31.69 -1.67
CA PHE A 375 -10.07 -31.99 -0.28
C PHE A 375 -9.16 -33.08 0.33
N GLN A 376 -8.00 -33.36 -0.27
CA GLN A 376 -7.02 -34.24 0.36
C GLN A 376 -6.57 -33.64 1.69
N GLN A 377 -6.76 -34.39 2.79
CA GLN A 377 -6.33 -33.95 4.11
C GLN A 377 -5.10 -34.72 4.60
N ARG A 378 -4.15 -33.99 5.20
CA ARG A 378 -3.04 -34.57 5.97
C ARG A 378 -2.93 -33.83 7.29
N ARG A 379 -2.68 -34.58 8.36
CA ARG A 379 -2.62 -34.10 9.74
C ARG A 379 -1.25 -34.42 10.32
N PHE A 380 -0.68 -33.46 11.03
CA PHE A 380 0.64 -33.54 11.65
C PHE A 380 0.59 -33.02 13.08
N THR A 381 1.36 -33.62 13.95
CA THR A 381 1.53 -33.29 15.36
C THR A 381 3.02 -33.25 15.71
N PRO A 382 3.43 -32.65 16.84
CA PRO A 382 4.84 -32.67 17.28
C PRO A 382 5.45 -34.07 17.45
N ALA A 383 4.63 -35.13 17.51
CA ALA A 383 5.08 -36.52 17.58
C ALA A 383 5.61 -37.05 16.23
N ASP A 384 5.29 -36.39 15.11
CA ASP A 384 5.65 -36.81 13.75
C ASP A 384 7.10 -36.46 13.34
N GLY A 385 7.90 -35.92 14.26
CA GLY A 385 9.34 -35.69 14.06
C GLY A 385 9.63 -34.79 12.86
N GLU A 386 10.44 -35.24 11.90
CA GLU A 386 10.79 -34.43 10.72
C GLU A 386 9.57 -33.99 9.89
N LYS A 387 8.50 -34.79 9.84
CA LYS A 387 7.27 -34.41 9.13
C LYS A 387 6.58 -33.22 9.78
N TRP A 388 6.73 -33.04 11.09
CA TRP A 388 6.26 -31.86 11.82
C TRP A 388 6.99 -30.58 11.39
N GLU A 389 8.32 -30.63 11.28
CA GLU A 389 9.12 -29.49 10.79
C GLU A 389 8.75 -29.09 9.37
N GLN A 390 8.51 -30.09 8.52
CA GLN A 390 8.08 -29.90 7.14
C GLN A 390 6.68 -29.28 7.09
N ALA A 391 5.75 -29.73 7.94
CA ALA A 391 4.41 -29.15 8.05
C ALA A 391 4.46 -27.69 8.54
N LYS A 392 5.32 -27.35 9.51
CA LYS A 392 5.55 -25.96 9.92
C LYS A 392 6.10 -25.10 8.77
N ARG A 393 7.01 -25.63 7.94
CA ARG A 393 7.47 -24.91 6.73
C ARG A 393 6.33 -24.66 5.76
N VAL A 394 5.49 -25.66 5.47
CA VAL A 394 4.30 -25.50 4.61
C VAL A 394 3.35 -24.43 5.18
N ALA A 395 3.17 -24.41 6.50
CA ALA A 395 2.36 -23.40 7.18
C ALA A 395 2.96 -22.00 7.05
N ARG A 396 4.28 -21.83 7.22
CA ARG A 396 4.95 -20.53 7.02
C ARG A 396 4.82 -20.03 5.58
N VAL A 397 5.04 -20.90 4.58
CA VAL A 397 4.93 -20.53 3.16
C VAL A 397 3.50 -20.16 2.77
N SER A 398 2.51 -20.96 3.20
CA SER A 398 1.10 -20.69 2.89
C SER A 398 0.60 -19.43 3.61
N GLY A 399 1.09 -19.22 4.84
CA GLY A 399 0.87 -17.99 5.59
C GLY A 399 1.48 -16.78 4.92
N ALA A 400 2.76 -16.84 4.53
CA ALA A 400 3.45 -15.73 3.86
C ALA A 400 2.73 -15.30 2.57
N LEU A 401 2.37 -16.24 1.69
CA LEU A 401 1.61 -15.90 0.48
C LEU A 401 0.22 -15.33 0.81
N SER A 402 -0.46 -15.87 1.83
CA SER A 402 -1.77 -15.35 2.24
C SER A 402 -1.65 -13.93 2.79
N THR A 403 -0.66 -13.66 3.63
CA THR A 403 -0.43 -12.33 4.21
C THR A 403 0.00 -11.32 3.15
N GLU A 404 0.89 -11.67 2.22
CA GLU A 404 1.25 -10.78 1.11
C GLU A 404 0.05 -10.35 0.25
N LEU A 405 -0.90 -11.26 0.01
CA LEU A 405 -2.05 -10.97 -0.83
C LEU A 405 -3.21 -10.34 -0.05
N ASP A 406 -3.51 -10.88 1.14
CA ASP A 406 -4.73 -10.54 1.88
C ASP A 406 -4.50 -9.35 2.82
N ASP A 407 -3.44 -9.38 3.62
CA ASP A 407 -3.19 -8.37 4.65
C ASP A 407 -2.32 -7.22 4.14
N HIS A 408 -1.35 -7.51 3.28
CA HIS A 408 -0.45 -6.52 2.69
C HIS A 408 -1.10 -5.88 1.46
N PHE A 409 -1.16 -6.58 0.32
CA PHE A 409 -1.60 -5.95 -0.92
C PHE A 409 -3.08 -5.55 -0.90
N ALA A 410 -4.00 -6.45 -0.53
CA ALA A 410 -5.41 -6.07 -0.43
C ALA A 410 -5.68 -5.18 0.81
N GLY A 411 -5.21 -5.60 1.99
CA GLY A 411 -5.49 -4.97 3.28
C GLY A 411 -4.97 -3.54 3.44
N THR A 412 -3.82 -3.21 2.83
CA THR A 412 -3.22 -1.87 2.94
C THR A 412 -3.13 -1.16 1.59
N HIS A 413 -2.51 -1.74 0.56
CA HIS A 413 -2.28 -1.06 -0.71
C HIS A 413 -3.58 -0.71 -1.45
N VAL A 414 -4.38 -1.71 -1.83
CA VAL A 414 -5.62 -1.51 -2.61
C VAL A 414 -6.68 -0.83 -1.75
N ASN A 415 -6.71 -1.15 -0.46
CA ASN A 415 -7.60 -0.51 0.50
C ASN A 415 -7.30 0.97 0.68
N THR A 416 -6.04 1.38 0.82
CA THR A 416 -5.66 2.80 0.89
C THR A 416 -5.91 3.50 -0.45
N GLU A 417 -5.69 2.82 -1.59
CA GLU A 417 -5.91 3.40 -2.91
C GLU A 417 -7.37 3.86 -3.13
N GLN A 418 -8.39 3.10 -2.69
CA GLN A 418 -9.78 3.56 -2.83
C GLN A 418 -10.07 4.86 -2.07
N PHE A 419 -9.47 5.03 -0.88
CA PHE A 419 -9.58 6.29 -0.13
C PHE A 419 -8.82 7.41 -0.84
N ALA A 420 -7.63 7.13 -1.39
CA ALA A 420 -6.86 8.10 -2.16
C ALA A 420 -7.65 8.61 -3.37
N ILE A 421 -8.25 7.70 -4.14
CA ILE A 421 -9.05 8.04 -5.33
C ILE A 421 -10.27 8.86 -4.92
N ALA A 422 -11.10 8.35 -4.01
CA ALA A 422 -12.31 9.04 -3.58
C ALA A 422 -11.98 10.39 -2.94
N GLY A 423 -10.94 10.46 -2.12
CA GLY A 423 -10.47 11.66 -1.45
C GLY A 423 -10.04 12.72 -2.46
N ARG A 424 -9.14 12.39 -3.39
CA ARG A 424 -8.62 13.33 -4.38
C ARG A 424 -9.68 13.78 -5.39
N ARG A 425 -10.65 12.92 -5.69
CA ARG A 425 -11.80 13.26 -6.56
C ARG A 425 -12.78 14.22 -5.90
N ASN A 426 -12.88 14.27 -4.57
CA ASN A 426 -14.01 14.93 -3.91
C ASN A 426 -13.66 15.94 -2.81
N LEU A 427 -12.50 15.82 -2.15
CA LEU A 427 -12.03 16.70 -1.07
C LEU A 427 -11.09 17.77 -1.63
N ARG A 428 -11.43 19.04 -1.43
CA ARG A 428 -10.67 20.19 -1.95
C ARG A 428 -10.68 21.35 -0.96
N LYS A 429 -11.87 21.87 -0.64
CA LYS A 429 -12.02 22.98 0.30
C LYS A 429 -12.19 22.49 1.74
N SER A 430 -12.66 21.25 1.91
CA SER A 430 -12.82 20.63 3.21
C SER A 430 -11.45 20.52 3.91
N PRO A 431 -11.35 20.86 5.21
CA PRO A 431 -10.12 20.64 5.99
C PRO A 431 -9.61 19.20 5.91
N LEU A 432 -10.48 18.21 5.64
CA LEU A 432 -10.09 16.81 5.49
C LEU A 432 -8.97 16.59 4.46
N SER A 433 -8.81 17.46 3.45
CA SER A 433 -7.68 17.34 2.52
C SER A 433 -6.33 17.50 3.22
N THR A 434 -6.24 18.30 4.28
CA THR A 434 -4.99 18.48 5.04
C THR A 434 -4.77 17.36 6.05
N LEU A 435 -5.84 16.69 6.48
CA LEU A 435 -5.75 15.50 7.33
C LEU A 435 -5.32 14.27 6.53
N LEU A 436 -5.97 13.99 5.40
CA LEU A 436 -5.85 12.69 4.73
C LEU A 436 -4.77 12.64 3.64
N PHE A 437 -4.57 13.71 2.86
CA PHE A 437 -3.68 13.63 1.69
C PHE A 437 -2.21 13.33 1.99
N PRO A 438 -1.63 13.74 3.13
CA PRO A 438 -0.27 13.32 3.50
C PRO A 438 -0.12 11.79 3.61
N HIS A 439 -1.20 11.10 3.98
CA HIS A 439 -1.25 9.65 4.18
C HIS A 439 -1.72 8.86 2.95
N LEU A 440 -2.46 9.51 2.04
CA LEU A 440 -3.06 8.88 0.87
C LEU A 440 -2.30 9.13 -0.45
N LYS A 441 -1.23 9.93 -0.42
CA LYS A 441 -0.43 10.21 -1.62
C LYS A 441 0.48 9.04 -1.98
N GLU A 442 0.90 8.98 -3.23
CA GLU A 442 1.90 8.04 -3.78
C GLU A 442 1.48 6.56 -3.81
N VAL A 443 0.47 6.13 -3.04
CA VAL A 443 -0.06 4.74 -3.05
C VAL A 443 -0.45 4.26 -4.45
N VAL A 444 -1.07 5.14 -5.25
CA VAL A 444 -1.45 4.83 -6.63
C VAL A 444 -0.24 4.52 -7.52
N LEU A 445 0.89 5.15 -7.24
CA LEU A 445 2.13 5.01 -8.01
C LEU A 445 2.81 3.68 -7.69
N VAL A 446 2.88 3.31 -6.41
CA VAL A 446 3.51 2.05 -5.99
C VAL A 446 2.63 0.87 -6.39
N ASN A 447 1.31 0.99 -6.29
CA ASN A 447 0.37 -0.04 -6.73
C ASN A 447 0.44 -0.24 -8.25
N HIS A 448 0.56 0.84 -9.02
CA HIS A 448 0.74 0.74 -10.46
C HIS A 448 2.06 0.06 -10.82
N SER A 449 3.16 0.41 -10.15
CA SER A 449 4.45 -0.28 -10.32
C SER A 449 4.33 -1.77 -9.99
N ALA A 450 3.59 -2.12 -8.93
CA ALA A 450 3.37 -3.49 -8.49
C ALA A 450 2.60 -4.33 -9.53
N ASP A 451 1.72 -3.74 -10.33
CA ASP A 451 1.00 -4.46 -11.39
C ASP A 451 1.97 -5.13 -12.38
N ASP A 452 3.09 -4.49 -12.68
CA ASP A 452 4.07 -5.02 -13.64
C ASP A 452 5.13 -5.92 -12.97
N ILE A 453 5.64 -5.53 -11.81
CA ILE A 453 6.79 -6.21 -11.19
C ILE A 453 6.41 -7.29 -10.17
N LEU A 454 5.25 -7.19 -9.51
CA LEU A 454 4.84 -8.10 -8.43
C LEU A 454 3.64 -8.95 -8.81
N ILE A 455 2.55 -8.32 -9.25
CA ILE A 455 1.21 -8.92 -9.29
C ILE A 455 0.84 -9.49 -10.65
N GLY A 456 0.95 -8.72 -11.73
CA GLY A 456 0.49 -9.11 -13.07
C GLY A 456 1.38 -10.21 -13.66
N PRO A 457 2.17 -9.98 -14.72
CA PRO A 457 3.18 -10.96 -15.14
C PRO A 457 4.40 -10.99 -14.18
N GLY A 458 4.28 -10.43 -12.97
CA GLY A 458 5.36 -10.13 -12.03
C GLY A 458 5.91 -11.33 -11.27
N TYR A 459 6.52 -11.06 -10.11
CA TYR A 459 7.19 -12.07 -9.30
C TYR A 459 6.24 -13.07 -8.63
N ILE A 460 5.13 -12.61 -8.03
CA ILE A 460 4.25 -13.49 -7.25
C ILE A 460 3.69 -14.62 -8.13
N PRO A 461 3.18 -14.38 -9.35
CA PRO A 461 2.71 -15.50 -10.19
C PRO A 461 3.79 -16.43 -10.72
N ARG A 462 5.06 -16.00 -10.68
CA ARG A 462 6.21 -16.80 -11.12
C ARG A 462 6.90 -17.55 -9.98
N ALA A 463 6.56 -17.24 -8.74
CA ALA A 463 7.20 -17.75 -7.53
C ALA A 463 6.21 -18.37 -6.53
N SER A 464 4.92 -18.42 -6.88
CA SER A 464 3.84 -18.98 -6.06
C SER A 464 2.84 -19.74 -6.93
N ALA A 465 1.83 -20.33 -6.32
CA ALA A 465 0.76 -21.03 -7.05
C ALA A 465 -0.25 -20.09 -7.72
N MET A 466 -0.37 -18.85 -7.29
CA MET A 466 -1.42 -17.95 -7.76
C MET A 466 -1.10 -17.42 -9.16
N THR A 467 -2.07 -17.43 -10.07
CA THR A 467 -1.93 -16.71 -11.36
C THR A 467 -2.24 -15.22 -11.18
N ALA A 468 -1.88 -14.38 -12.16
CA ALA A 468 -2.25 -12.95 -12.14
C ALA A 468 -3.76 -12.73 -11.94
N ASN A 469 -4.58 -13.50 -12.67
CA ASN A 469 -6.04 -13.45 -12.54
C ASN A 469 -6.49 -13.93 -11.16
N GLY A 470 -5.94 -15.04 -10.67
CA GLY A 470 -6.25 -15.57 -9.34
C GLY A 470 -5.92 -14.56 -8.23
N ILE A 471 -4.84 -13.79 -8.37
CA ILE A 471 -4.53 -12.70 -7.43
C ILE A 471 -5.62 -11.63 -7.48
N VAL A 472 -6.03 -11.18 -8.68
CA VAL A 472 -7.11 -10.19 -8.81
C VAL A 472 -8.41 -10.71 -8.17
N GLU A 473 -8.78 -11.96 -8.42
CA GLU A 473 -9.96 -12.59 -7.80
C GLU A 473 -9.87 -12.59 -6.27
N ARG A 474 -8.74 -13.05 -5.73
CA ARG A 474 -8.50 -13.10 -4.28
C ARG A 474 -8.52 -11.71 -3.65
N CYS A 475 -7.84 -10.73 -4.25
CA CYS A 475 -7.86 -9.35 -3.78
C CYS A 475 -9.27 -8.75 -3.81
N THR A 476 -10.05 -9.04 -4.85
CA THR A 476 -11.45 -8.59 -4.93
C THR A 476 -12.29 -9.14 -3.78
N ASP A 477 -12.07 -10.41 -3.44
CA ASP A 477 -12.76 -11.08 -2.35
C ASP A 477 -12.31 -10.54 -0.99
N MET A 478 -11.03 -10.22 -0.81
CA MET A 478 -10.52 -9.58 0.42
C MET A 478 -11.06 -8.16 0.57
N MET A 479 -11.03 -7.34 -0.47
CA MET A 479 -11.67 -6.02 -0.50
C MET A 479 -13.19 -6.09 -0.23
N GLY A 480 -13.80 -7.26 -0.45
CA GLY A 480 -15.20 -7.56 -0.17
C GLY A 480 -15.55 -7.76 1.31
N VAL A 481 -14.55 -7.81 2.20
CA VAL A 481 -14.70 -7.90 3.67
C VAL A 481 -14.00 -6.76 4.42
N LEU A 482 -13.40 -5.81 3.71
CA LEU A 482 -12.81 -4.61 4.32
C LEU A 482 -13.86 -3.50 4.39
N ASP A 483 -14.04 -2.92 5.58
CA ASP A 483 -14.93 -1.80 5.85
C ASP A 483 -14.41 -1.02 7.06
N TRP A 484 -14.61 0.30 7.07
CA TRP A 484 -14.22 1.16 8.19
C TRP A 484 -15.23 1.10 9.34
N LYS A 485 -16.50 0.80 9.04
CA LYS A 485 -17.58 0.86 10.02
C LYS A 485 -17.43 -0.25 11.06
N ASN A 486 -17.39 0.13 12.33
CA ASN A 486 -17.19 -0.75 13.48
C ASN A 486 -15.83 -1.49 13.46
N TRP A 487 -14.87 -1.02 12.66
CA TRP A 487 -13.52 -1.56 12.68
C TRP A 487 -12.86 -1.26 14.04
N SER A 488 -12.05 -2.20 14.51
CA SER A 488 -11.27 -2.05 15.73
C SER A 488 -9.98 -2.87 15.63
N PRO A 489 -8.92 -2.51 16.39
CA PRO A 489 -7.71 -3.31 16.49
C PRO A 489 -7.97 -4.77 16.91
N MET A 490 -7.01 -5.63 16.65
CA MET A 490 -7.01 -7.04 17.05
C MET A 490 -7.19 -7.18 18.57
N GLU A 491 -7.89 -8.23 19.00
CA GLU A 491 -8.00 -8.49 20.44
C GLU A 491 -6.66 -8.94 21.02
N ILE A 492 -6.29 -8.30 22.13
CA ILE A 492 -5.11 -8.69 22.91
C ILE A 492 -5.47 -9.99 23.65
N ILE A 493 -4.73 -11.06 23.35
CA ILE A 493 -4.99 -12.39 23.94
C ILE A 493 -4.32 -12.48 25.31
N ASN A 494 -3.07 -12.03 25.39
CA ASN A 494 -2.26 -12.02 26.61
C ASN A 494 -1.10 -11.03 26.51
N ASP A 495 -0.22 -11.06 27.52
CA ASP A 495 0.87 -10.11 27.62
C ASP A 495 1.96 -10.24 26.55
N GLN A 496 2.08 -11.41 25.92
CA GLN A 496 3.07 -11.70 24.88
C GLN A 496 2.57 -11.33 23.47
N HIS A 497 1.31 -10.89 23.34
CA HIS A 497 0.73 -10.46 22.06
C HIS A 497 1.15 -9.03 21.70
N THR A 498 2.45 -8.85 21.44
CA THR A 498 3.06 -7.53 21.21
C THR A 498 2.52 -6.80 20.00
N TYR A 499 2.14 -7.52 18.93
CA TYR A 499 1.50 -6.92 17.76
C TYR A 499 0.20 -6.22 18.12
N ALA A 500 -0.77 -6.96 18.70
CA ALA A 500 -2.07 -6.39 19.07
C ALA A 500 -1.90 -5.23 20.06
N LYS A 501 -0.97 -5.33 21.03
CA LYS A 501 -0.68 -4.22 21.95
C LYS A 501 -0.18 -2.98 21.21
N ALA A 502 0.73 -3.14 20.24
CA ALA A 502 1.26 -2.02 19.46
C ALA A 502 0.19 -1.42 18.53
N GLU A 503 -0.66 -2.27 17.96
CA GLU A 503 -1.81 -1.86 17.15
C GLU A 503 -2.80 -1.01 17.96
N HIS A 504 -3.14 -1.45 19.18
CA HIS A 504 -3.98 -0.67 20.10
C HIS A 504 -3.33 0.66 20.49
N LEU A 505 -2.05 0.65 20.84
CA LEU A 505 -1.32 1.85 21.21
C LEU A 505 -1.29 2.87 20.07
N PHE A 506 -1.04 2.43 18.84
CA PHE A 506 -1.08 3.31 17.68
C PHE A 506 -2.49 3.78 17.36
N TRP A 507 -3.50 2.92 17.51
CA TRP A 507 -4.90 3.31 17.34
C TRP A 507 -5.35 4.39 18.33
N GLU A 508 -4.89 4.34 19.58
CA GLU A 508 -5.10 5.42 20.56
C GLU A 508 -4.51 6.74 20.07
N VAL A 509 -3.25 6.73 19.59
CA VAL A 509 -2.59 7.92 19.01
C VAL A 509 -3.39 8.48 17.82
N VAL A 510 -3.86 7.62 16.92
CA VAL A 510 -4.69 8.03 15.77
C VAL A 510 -6.03 8.59 16.22
N CYS A 511 -6.64 8.00 17.26
CA CYS A 511 -7.88 8.50 17.83
C CYS A 511 -7.72 9.91 18.36
N ASP A 512 -6.71 10.14 19.21
CA ASP A 512 -6.42 11.45 19.80
C ASP A 512 -6.10 12.48 18.73
N PHE A 513 -5.29 12.10 17.73
CA PHE A 513 -4.95 12.96 16.60
C PHE A 513 -6.18 13.41 15.80
N VAL A 514 -7.01 12.45 15.38
CA VAL A 514 -8.22 12.74 14.58
C VAL A 514 -9.24 13.50 15.42
N ASP A 515 -9.43 13.16 16.69
CA ASP A 515 -10.39 13.86 17.54
C ASP A 515 -10.02 15.32 17.79
N ASP A 516 -8.72 15.63 18.02
CA ASP A 516 -8.23 17.01 18.08
C ASP A 516 -8.43 17.75 16.75
N PHE A 517 -8.09 17.11 15.62
CA PHE A 517 -8.29 17.69 14.30
C PHE A 517 -9.76 18.11 14.08
N PHE A 518 -10.71 17.23 14.42
CA PHE A 518 -12.13 17.52 14.26
C PHE A 518 -12.60 18.61 15.22
N GLN A 519 -12.12 18.62 16.46
CA GLN A 519 -12.42 19.70 17.41
C GLN A 519 -12.01 21.07 16.86
N LYS A 520 -10.86 21.16 16.19
CA LYS A 520 -10.36 22.41 15.58
C LYS A 520 -11.08 22.78 14.27
N ASN A 521 -11.52 21.78 13.49
CA ASN A 521 -11.95 21.98 12.11
C ASN A 521 -13.44 21.72 11.82
N GLU A 522 -14.25 21.36 12.83
CA GLU A 522 -15.65 20.96 12.64
C GLU A 522 -16.47 21.98 11.82
N ALA A 523 -16.32 23.28 12.11
CA ALA A 523 -17.05 24.32 11.38
C ALA A 523 -16.68 24.36 9.88
N GLY A 524 -15.41 24.11 9.55
CA GLY A 524 -14.93 24.03 8.17
C GLY A 524 -15.44 22.77 7.46
N ILE A 525 -15.44 21.63 8.16
CA ILE A 525 -15.98 20.36 7.66
C ILE A 525 -17.47 20.48 7.36
N ARG A 526 -18.26 21.03 8.29
CA ARG A 526 -19.71 21.26 8.11
C ARG A 526 -20.00 22.20 6.94
N LYS A 527 -19.20 23.25 6.79
CA LYS A 527 -19.36 24.22 5.69
C LYS A 527 -19.20 23.56 4.32
N GLU A 528 -18.24 22.64 4.19
CA GLU A 528 -17.94 21.94 2.94
C GLU A 528 -18.48 20.49 2.94
N TRP A 529 -19.55 20.23 3.69
CA TRP A 529 -20.12 18.87 3.87
C TRP A 529 -20.50 18.17 2.57
N PHE A 530 -20.85 18.93 1.53
CA PHE A 530 -21.10 18.35 0.20
C PHE A 530 -19.90 17.57 -0.35
N GLU A 531 -18.66 17.99 -0.04
CA GLU A 531 -17.46 17.21 -0.39
C GLU A 531 -17.39 15.88 0.34
N VAL A 532 -17.82 15.83 1.61
CA VAL A 532 -17.91 14.60 2.41
C VAL A 532 -18.94 13.64 1.82
N TYR A 533 -20.12 14.16 1.48
CA TYR A 533 -21.15 13.36 0.80
C TYR A 533 -20.64 12.75 -0.50
N ARG A 534 -19.97 13.55 -1.35
CA ARG A 534 -19.41 13.06 -2.61
C ARG A 534 -18.27 12.06 -2.41
N PHE A 535 -17.43 12.28 -1.41
CA PHE A 535 -16.39 11.33 -0.99
C PHE A 535 -17.01 9.99 -0.58
N SER A 536 -18.05 10.02 0.25
CA SER A 536 -18.81 8.84 0.68
C SER A 536 -19.45 8.09 -0.50
N GLU A 537 -20.16 8.80 -1.38
CA GLU A 537 -20.77 8.19 -2.57
C GLU A 537 -19.73 7.52 -3.47
N ASP A 538 -18.62 8.20 -3.74
CA ASP A 538 -17.60 7.69 -4.65
C ASP A 538 -16.86 6.47 -4.07
N LEU A 539 -16.61 6.46 -2.76
CA LEU A 539 -16.04 5.31 -2.05
C LEU A 539 -16.97 4.09 -2.15
N VAL A 540 -18.25 4.24 -1.80
CA VAL A 540 -19.23 3.13 -1.81
C VAL A 540 -19.47 2.60 -3.22
N ASN A 541 -19.68 3.49 -4.20
CA ASN A 541 -20.06 3.10 -5.55
C ASN A 541 -18.95 2.35 -6.30
N ASN A 542 -17.69 2.58 -5.94
CA ASN A 542 -16.54 1.93 -6.57
C ASN A 542 -15.89 0.84 -5.70
N SER A 543 -16.38 0.58 -4.48
CA SER A 543 -15.87 -0.51 -3.63
C SER A 543 -16.22 -1.89 -4.21
N ALA A 544 -15.46 -2.90 -3.78
CA ALA A 544 -15.72 -4.29 -4.15
C ALA A 544 -17.10 -4.76 -3.65
N PRO A 545 -17.74 -5.73 -4.34
CA PRO A 545 -18.94 -6.38 -3.81
C PRO A 545 -18.64 -7.13 -2.51
N VAL A 546 -19.63 -7.26 -1.64
CA VAL A 546 -19.53 -8.08 -0.42
C VAL A 546 -19.11 -9.51 -0.77
N PHE A 547 -18.06 -10.01 -0.11
CA PHE A 547 -17.42 -11.28 -0.42
C PHE A 547 -18.39 -12.47 -0.46
N HIS A 548 -19.17 -12.66 0.61
CA HIS A 548 -20.02 -13.84 0.75
C HIS A 548 -21.27 -13.81 -0.14
N ASP A 549 -21.62 -12.66 -0.73
CA ASP A 549 -22.78 -12.54 -1.64
C ASP A 549 -22.55 -13.27 -2.97
N LYS A 550 -21.29 -13.47 -3.34
CA LYS A 550 -20.90 -14.22 -4.53
C LYS A 550 -20.96 -15.74 -4.32
N ARG A 551 -21.28 -16.21 -3.10
CA ARG A 551 -21.18 -17.62 -2.72
C ARG A 551 -22.57 -18.22 -2.54
N ASP A 552 -23.02 -18.95 -3.56
CA ASP A 552 -24.23 -19.78 -3.45
C ASP A 552 -23.90 -21.10 -2.75
N LEU A 553 -23.98 -21.07 -1.42
CA LEU A 553 -23.67 -22.21 -0.56
C LEU A 553 -24.68 -23.36 -0.70
N GLU A 554 -25.92 -23.06 -1.14
CA GLU A 554 -26.95 -24.08 -1.34
C GLU A 554 -26.67 -24.93 -2.59
N SER A 555 -25.97 -24.35 -3.57
CA SER A 555 -25.53 -25.06 -4.78
C SER A 555 -24.31 -25.96 -4.59
N LEU A 556 -23.58 -25.82 -3.49
CA LEU A 556 -22.34 -26.54 -3.24
C LEU A 556 -22.59 -27.92 -2.62
N ALA A 557 -21.69 -28.87 -2.88
CA ALA A 557 -21.68 -30.15 -2.15
C ALA A 557 -21.46 -29.92 -0.64
N PRO A 558 -21.97 -30.77 0.25
CA PRO A 558 -21.93 -30.54 1.70
C PRO A 558 -20.54 -30.20 2.26
N ASP A 559 -19.50 -30.93 1.86
CA ASP A 559 -18.12 -30.69 2.33
C ASP A 559 -17.57 -29.35 1.82
N ALA A 560 -17.91 -28.97 0.58
CA ALA A 560 -17.51 -27.70 -0.01
C ALA A 560 -18.25 -26.52 0.63
N ALA A 561 -19.55 -26.68 0.93
CA ALA A 561 -20.36 -25.70 1.64
C ALA A 561 -19.84 -25.48 3.08
N ALA A 562 -19.46 -26.55 3.77
CA ALA A 562 -18.87 -26.48 5.12
C ALA A 562 -17.50 -25.79 5.11
N PHE A 563 -16.66 -26.11 4.13
CA PHE A 563 -15.37 -25.45 3.93
C PHE A 563 -15.54 -23.94 3.66
N GLU A 564 -16.46 -23.57 2.78
CA GLU A 564 -16.72 -22.17 2.45
C GLU A 564 -17.32 -21.39 3.63
N ARG A 565 -18.22 -22.01 4.41
CA ARG A 565 -18.74 -21.41 5.65
C ARG A 565 -17.59 -21.07 6.61
N LYS A 566 -16.69 -22.02 6.85
CA LYS A 566 -15.50 -21.81 7.69
C LYS A 566 -14.63 -20.67 7.18
N ARG A 567 -14.46 -20.55 5.85
CA ARG A 567 -13.74 -19.42 5.23
C ARG A 567 -14.41 -18.08 5.50
N ILE A 568 -15.72 -17.99 5.28
CA ILE A 568 -16.52 -16.80 5.54
C ILE A 568 -16.39 -16.38 7.01
N ASP A 569 -16.59 -17.31 7.94
CA ASP A 569 -16.57 -17.02 9.37
C ASP A 569 -15.18 -16.55 9.84
N TYR A 570 -14.11 -17.16 9.31
CA TYR A 570 -12.75 -16.76 9.62
C TYR A 570 -12.41 -15.37 9.06
N TYR A 571 -12.80 -15.05 7.82
CA TYR A 571 -12.57 -13.71 7.26
C TYR A 571 -13.39 -12.63 7.97
N HIS A 572 -14.62 -12.94 8.40
CA HIS A 572 -15.37 -12.02 9.26
C HIS A 572 -14.64 -11.75 10.59
N ALA A 573 -14.05 -12.78 11.21
CA ALA A 573 -13.26 -12.61 12.42
C ALA A 573 -11.95 -11.83 12.17
N ARG A 574 -11.20 -12.18 11.12
CA ARG A 574 -9.91 -11.57 10.74
C ARG A 574 -10.04 -10.07 10.48
N TYR A 575 -11.05 -9.67 9.72
CA TYR A 575 -11.23 -8.28 9.25
C TYR A 575 -12.32 -7.53 10.00
N ARG A 576 -12.84 -8.10 11.10
CA ARG A 576 -13.92 -7.54 11.92
C ARG A 576 -15.16 -7.15 11.09
N PHE A 577 -15.42 -7.87 10.02
CA PHE A 577 -16.54 -7.59 9.13
C PHE A 577 -17.87 -7.97 9.81
N ASP A 578 -18.78 -7.02 9.95
CA ASP A 578 -20.14 -7.27 10.44
C ASP A 578 -21.08 -7.67 9.28
N PRO A 579 -21.50 -8.95 9.18
CA PRO A 579 -22.42 -9.39 8.13
C PRO A 579 -23.86 -8.91 8.34
N LYS A 580 -24.20 -8.38 9.51
CA LYS A 580 -25.55 -7.89 9.84
C LYS A 580 -25.72 -6.40 9.52
N LEU A 581 -24.64 -5.69 9.27
CA LEU A 581 -24.68 -4.27 8.92
C LEU A 581 -25.42 -4.09 7.59
N GLU A 582 -26.34 -3.12 7.54
CA GLU A 582 -27.01 -2.77 6.29
C GLU A 582 -26.03 -2.07 5.36
N ARG A 583 -25.93 -2.56 4.11
CA ARG A 583 -24.98 -2.05 3.12
C ARG A 583 -25.69 -1.53 1.89
N SER A 584 -25.17 -0.44 1.34
CA SER A 584 -25.69 0.16 0.12
C SER A 584 -25.45 -0.77 -1.08
N SER A 585 -26.36 -0.69 -2.06
CA SER A 585 -26.23 -1.42 -3.32
C SER A 585 -25.94 -0.46 -4.47
N PHE A 586 -25.01 -0.82 -5.33
CA PHE A 586 -24.69 -0.07 -6.55
C PHE A 586 -24.52 -1.06 -7.71
N GLU A 587 -25.18 -0.77 -8.85
CA GLU A 587 -25.23 -1.66 -10.02
C GLU A 587 -25.66 -3.10 -9.71
N GLY A 588 -26.63 -3.27 -8.79
CA GLY A 588 -27.20 -4.58 -8.44
C GLY A 588 -26.37 -5.40 -7.45
N HIS A 589 -25.25 -4.88 -6.95
CA HIS A 589 -24.41 -5.55 -5.96
C HIS A 589 -24.36 -4.76 -4.65
N ARG A 590 -24.47 -5.46 -3.51
CA ARG A 590 -24.15 -4.87 -2.20
C ARG A 590 -22.66 -4.59 -2.14
N ARG A 591 -22.31 -3.38 -1.73
CA ARG A 591 -20.94 -2.87 -1.69
C ARG A 591 -20.32 -3.07 -0.31
N SER A 592 -19.03 -3.42 -0.27
CA SER A 592 -18.33 -3.72 0.97
C SER A 592 -18.12 -2.50 1.87
N MET A 593 -17.99 -1.31 1.31
CA MET A 593 -17.80 -0.08 2.10
C MET A 593 -19.12 0.49 2.59
N SER A 594 -19.14 0.90 3.86
CA SER A 594 -20.28 1.60 4.45
C SER A 594 -20.32 3.07 4.01
N PRO A 595 -21.50 3.67 3.82
CA PRO A 595 -21.65 5.10 3.58
C PRO A 595 -21.33 5.89 4.85
N ILE A 596 -20.53 6.94 4.73
CA ILE A 596 -20.23 7.87 5.83
C ILE A 596 -21.46 8.75 6.11
N THR A 597 -22.13 9.20 5.06
CA THR A 597 -23.33 10.04 5.11
C THR A 597 -24.20 9.81 3.87
N HIS A 598 -25.49 10.06 4.02
CA HIS A 598 -26.47 10.10 2.93
C HIS A 598 -26.98 11.53 2.65
N ASN A 599 -26.65 12.51 3.50
CA ASN A 599 -27.18 13.86 3.42
C ASN A 599 -26.17 14.80 2.75
N PRO A 600 -26.49 15.38 1.57
CA PRO A 600 -25.57 16.26 0.84
C PRO A 600 -25.48 17.68 1.40
N LEU A 601 -26.34 18.06 2.36
CA LEU A 601 -26.45 19.44 2.85
C LEU A 601 -25.69 19.66 4.15
N GLU A 602 -25.88 18.77 5.12
CA GLU A 602 -25.31 18.85 6.47
C GLU A 602 -25.23 17.44 7.08
N PRO A 603 -24.36 17.21 8.09
CA PRO A 603 -24.28 15.90 8.75
C PRO A 603 -25.55 15.59 9.55
N ASP A 604 -26.07 14.37 9.37
CA ASP A 604 -27.10 13.82 10.23
C ASP A 604 -26.51 13.32 11.57
N ALA A 605 -27.37 12.84 12.47
CA ALA A 605 -26.92 12.29 13.75
C ALA A 605 -26.01 11.07 13.52
N GLY A 606 -24.77 11.13 14.02
CA GLY A 606 -23.76 10.08 13.88
C GLY A 606 -22.87 10.19 12.64
N ASP A 607 -23.22 11.03 11.65
CA ASP A 607 -22.40 11.18 10.42
C ASP A 607 -21.01 11.76 10.70
N MET A 608 -20.90 12.64 11.71
CA MET A 608 -19.60 13.20 12.10
C MET A 608 -18.71 12.13 12.74
N ASP A 609 -19.29 11.24 13.54
CA ASP A 609 -18.56 10.12 14.16
C ASP A 609 -18.18 9.08 13.09
N ASN A 610 -19.09 8.77 12.16
CA ASN A 610 -18.78 7.95 10.98
C ASN A 610 -17.58 8.50 10.20
N LEU A 611 -17.56 9.81 9.98
CA LEU A 611 -16.49 10.47 9.25
C LEU A 611 -15.16 10.38 10.00
N LYS A 612 -15.18 10.56 11.34
CA LYS A 612 -13.99 10.35 12.18
C LYS A 612 -13.49 8.91 12.07
N ASP A 613 -14.37 7.93 12.22
CA ASP A 613 -14.00 6.51 12.15
C ASP A 613 -13.40 6.14 10.79
N ALA A 614 -14.00 6.64 9.70
CA ALA A 614 -13.45 6.46 8.35
C ALA A 614 -12.06 7.10 8.18
N CYS A 615 -11.84 8.30 8.75
CA CYS A 615 -10.52 8.94 8.74
C CYS A 615 -9.49 8.16 9.57
N LYS A 616 -9.85 7.72 10.78
CA LYS A 616 -8.99 6.92 11.66
C LYS A 616 -8.58 5.63 10.96
N TYR A 617 -9.56 4.93 10.35
CA TYR A 617 -9.33 3.71 9.57
C TYR A 617 -8.36 3.94 8.41
N ALA A 618 -8.61 4.95 7.57
CA ALA A 618 -7.76 5.24 6.41
C ALA A 618 -6.31 5.59 6.81
N ILE A 619 -6.12 6.34 7.91
CA ILE A 619 -4.79 6.65 8.44
C ILE A 619 -4.12 5.38 8.98
N MET A 620 -4.84 4.58 9.75
CA MET A 620 -4.34 3.32 10.32
C MET A 620 -3.86 2.33 9.24
N THR A 621 -4.65 2.17 8.17
CA THR A 621 -4.31 1.25 7.07
C THR A 621 -3.13 1.74 6.24
N ALA A 622 -3.00 3.05 6.05
CA ALA A 622 -1.93 3.66 5.25
C ALA A 622 -0.60 3.80 5.99
N THR A 623 -0.62 3.69 7.33
CA THR A 623 0.56 3.88 8.19
C THR A 623 0.93 2.58 8.90
N PHE A 624 0.53 2.40 10.16
CA PHE A 624 0.99 1.31 11.02
C PHE A 624 0.71 -0.09 10.46
N MET A 625 -0.47 -0.33 9.87
CA MET A 625 -0.76 -1.66 9.30
C MET A 625 0.17 -1.99 8.13
N HIS A 626 0.44 -1.01 7.26
CA HIS A 626 1.38 -1.17 6.16
C HIS A 626 2.81 -1.37 6.69
N THR A 627 3.29 -0.45 7.54
CA THR A 627 4.62 -0.54 8.16
C THR A 627 4.86 -1.90 8.81
N TRP A 628 3.92 -2.39 9.62
CA TRP A 628 4.10 -3.66 10.33
C TRP A 628 4.34 -4.80 9.35
N VAL A 629 3.46 -4.97 8.37
CA VAL A 629 3.56 -6.09 7.43
C VAL A 629 4.78 -5.93 6.52
N ASN A 630 5.03 -4.71 6.02
CA ASN A 630 6.14 -4.39 5.12
C ASN A 630 7.50 -4.61 5.79
N GLU A 631 7.77 -4.00 6.94
CA GLU A 631 9.07 -4.09 7.63
C GLU A 631 9.43 -5.53 8.05
N HIS A 632 8.42 -6.32 8.43
CA HIS A 632 8.62 -7.70 8.87
C HIS A 632 8.78 -8.68 7.69
N GLN A 633 8.63 -8.23 6.44
CA GLN A 633 8.90 -9.07 5.27
C GLN A 633 10.33 -9.62 5.29
N TYR A 634 11.37 -8.78 5.43
CA TYR A 634 12.73 -9.31 5.41
C TYR A 634 13.02 -10.22 6.61
N GLU A 635 12.32 -10.05 7.73
CA GLU A 635 12.45 -10.95 8.87
C GLU A 635 11.95 -12.36 8.55
N ASP A 636 10.75 -12.48 7.99
CA ASP A 636 10.08 -13.76 7.79
C ASP A 636 10.29 -14.38 6.40
N ILE A 637 10.43 -13.56 5.35
CA ILE A 637 10.69 -13.98 3.96
C ILE A 637 12.09 -13.58 3.44
N GLY A 638 13.00 -13.18 4.33
CA GLY A 638 14.42 -12.92 3.99
C GLY A 638 15.34 -14.14 4.08
N GLU A 639 14.80 -15.35 4.28
CA GLU A 639 15.57 -16.61 4.24
C GLU A 639 14.86 -17.67 3.39
N VAL A 640 15.39 -17.95 2.20
CA VAL A 640 14.76 -18.80 1.16
C VAL A 640 14.28 -20.15 1.65
N LEU A 641 15.07 -20.82 2.51
CA LEU A 641 14.75 -22.17 2.96
C LEU A 641 13.80 -22.18 4.15
N TYR A 642 13.78 -21.12 4.96
CA TYR A 642 12.88 -20.95 6.10
C TYR A 642 11.44 -20.67 5.67
N SER A 643 11.25 -19.68 4.80
CA SER A 643 9.97 -19.28 4.23
C SER A 643 10.16 -18.72 2.81
N SER A 644 9.11 -18.80 2.01
CA SER A 644 9.04 -18.26 0.65
C SER A 644 7.57 -18.07 0.27
N LEU A 645 7.29 -17.58 -0.93
CA LEU A 645 5.91 -17.41 -1.42
C LEU A 645 5.33 -18.67 -2.07
N GLY A 646 6.11 -19.75 -2.21
CA GLY A 646 5.62 -20.98 -2.81
C GLY A 646 6.59 -22.15 -2.68
N LEU A 647 6.04 -23.35 -2.48
CA LEU A 647 6.77 -24.61 -2.60
C LEU A 647 6.33 -25.32 -3.88
N ARG A 648 7.28 -25.73 -4.70
CA ARG A 648 7.03 -26.52 -5.91
C ARG A 648 6.58 -27.93 -5.52
N PHE A 649 5.73 -28.55 -6.32
CA PHE A 649 5.27 -29.92 -6.04
C PHE A 649 6.40 -30.94 -5.97
N GLY A 650 7.51 -30.69 -6.66
CA GLY A 650 8.64 -31.60 -6.81
C GLY A 650 8.27 -32.90 -7.52
N GLU A 651 9.20 -33.85 -7.54
CA GLU A 651 9.03 -35.15 -8.21
C GLU A 651 8.67 -36.29 -7.24
N HIS A 652 8.54 -36.00 -5.95
CA HIS A 652 8.35 -37.01 -4.92
C HIS A 652 6.86 -37.23 -4.59
N LYS A 653 6.47 -38.47 -4.28
CA LYS A 653 5.09 -38.79 -3.83
C LYS A 653 4.71 -38.10 -2.52
N ASP A 654 5.70 -37.86 -1.66
CA ASP A 654 5.52 -37.11 -0.42
C ASP A 654 5.20 -35.62 -0.68
N GLY A 655 5.48 -35.11 -1.88
CA GLY A 655 5.19 -33.74 -2.28
C GLY A 655 6.03 -32.71 -1.54
N ILE A 656 5.39 -31.64 -1.11
CA ILE A 656 6.01 -30.53 -0.36
C ILE A 656 6.45 -30.88 1.07
N PHE A 657 6.13 -32.06 1.58
CA PHE A 657 6.57 -32.52 2.91
C PHE A 657 7.93 -33.22 2.81
N ARG A 658 8.96 -32.41 2.56
CA ARG A 658 10.37 -32.84 2.37
C ARG A 658 11.31 -31.87 3.10
N PRO A 659 12.55 -32.30 3.42
CA PRO A 659 13.54 -31.45 4.09
C PRO A 659 13.74 -30.08 3.43
N GLU A 660 14.15 -29.08 4.20
CA GLU A 660 14.28 -27.70 3.68
C GLU A 660 15.36 -27.55 2.60
N ASP A 661 16.37 -28.44 2.62
CA ASP A 661 17.43 -28.54 1.62
C ASP A 661 17.08 -29.42 0.41
N ASP A 662 15.83 -29.89 0.29
CA ASP A 662 15.30 -30.49 -0.93
C ASP A 662 14.99 -29.38 -1.96
N TYR A 663 16.01 -29.06 -2.77
CA TYR A 663 15.92 -28.02 -3.80
C TYR A 663 14.97 -28.37 -4.96
N SER A 664 14.33 -29.55 -4.97
CA SER A 664 13.27 -29.84 -5.93
C SER A 664 11.93 -29.17 -5.55
N ILE A 665 11.74 -28.85 -4.26
CA ILE A 665 10.51 -28.21 -3.75
C ILE A 665 10.70 -26.74 -3.36
N ALA A 666 11.93 -26.29 -3.08
CA ALA A 666 12.24 -24.88 -2.83
C ALA A 666 12.06 -24.03 -4.10
N PRO A 667 11.96 -22.69 -4.03
CA PRO A 667 12.10 -21.83 -5.22
C PRO A 667 13.38 -22.15 -5.99
N ASP A 668 13.35 -22.05 -7.32
CA ASP A 668 14.58 -22.21 -8.12
C ASP A 668 15.57 -21.06 -7.86
N LEU A 669 16.79 -21.15 -8.41
CA LEU A 669 17.84 -20.13 -8.18
C LEU A 669 17.43 -18.72 -8.63
N THR A 670 16.69 -18.61 -9.73
CA THR A 670 16.20 -17.33 -10.26
C THR A 670 15.18 -16.72 -9.31
N ARG A 671 14.21 -17.52 -8.86
CA ARG A 671 13.16 -17.05 -7.94
C ARG A 671 13.74 -16.79 -6.55
N SER A 672 14.73 -17.56 -6.11
CA SER A 672 15.44 -17.36 -4.85
C SER A 672 16.15 -16.01 -4.79
N THR A 673 16.92 -15.65 -5.83
CA THR A 673 17.58 -14.34 -5.85
C THR A 673 16.59 -13.18 -6.04
N GLN A 674 15.48 -13.40 -6.76
CA GLN A 674 14.41 -12.40 -6.88
C GLN A 674 13.69 -12.21 -5.55
N MET A 675 13.43 -13.28 -4.79
CA MET A 675 12.83 -13.19 -3.46
C MET A 675 13.66 -12.30 -2.55
N MET A 676 14.96 -12.57 -2.46
CA MET A 676 15.90 -11.80 -1.64
C MET A 676 16.01 -10.34 -2.09
N TRP A 677 15.83 -10.09 -3.38
CA TRP A 677 15.80 -8.75 -3.94
C TRP A 677 14.51 -8.00 -3.58
N PHE A 678 13.34 -8.65 -3.71
CA PHE A 678 12.04 -8.04 -3.39
C PHE A 678 11.90 -7.79 -1.90
N SER A 679 12.20 -8.77 -1.05
CA SER A 679 12.08 -8.59 0.40
C SER A 679 13.01 -7.50 0.93
N ASN A 680 14.14 -7.24 0.27
CA ASN A 680 15.00 -6.11 0.61
C ASN A 680 14.49 -4.78 0.03
N LEU A 681 13.97 -4.78 -1.21
CA LEU A 681 13.41 -3.59 -1.85
C LEU A 681 12.26 -3.02 -1.03
N LEU A 682 11.30 -3.89 -0.71
CA LEU A 682 10.04 -3.51 -0.09
C LEU A 682 10.26 -3.07 1.35
N SER A 683 10.89 -3.92 2.17
CA SER A 683 10.98 -3.66 3.61
C SER A 683 12.17 -2.80 4.06
N ARG A 684 13.06 -2.40 3.14
CA ARG A 684 14.32 -1.70 3.50
C ARG A 684 14.58 -0.47 2.66
N THR A 685 13.57 0.01 1.94
CA THR A 685 13.62 1.32 1.31
C THR A 685 12.90 2.33 2.20
N GLU A 686 13.64 3.18 2.88
CA GLU A 686 13.06 4.09 3.88
C GLU A 686 12.90 5.53 3.35
N TYR A 687 11.65 6.01 3.21
CA TYR A 687 11.34 7.45 3.06
C TYR A 687 9.86 7.80 3.34
N GLY A 688 9.63 8.81 4.18
CA GLY A 688 8.30 9.38 4.42
C GLY A 688 7.68 8.86 5.71
N PHE A 689 8.27 9.23 6.84
CA PHE A 689 7.87 8.77 8.17
C PHE A 689 7.14 9.84 8.97
N ILE A 690 6.31 9.41 9.92
CA ILE A 690 5.50 10.32 10.74
C ILE A 690 6.39 11.23 11.61
N THR A 691 7.38 10.67 12.32
CA THR A 691 8.23 11.46 13.23
C THR A 691 9.32 12.24 12.48
N ARG A 692 9.87 11.67 11.40
CA ARG A 692 10.93 12.32 10.59
C ARG A 692 10.36 13.47 9.74
N ASN A 693 9.10 13.38 9.31
CA ASN A 693 8.34 14.41 8.58
C ASN A 693 9.16 15.10 7.49
N GLU A 694 9.80 14.31 6.63
CA GLU A 694 10.85 14.77 5.70
C GLU A 694 10.32 15.72 4.62
N GLU A 695 9.00 15.70 4.39
CA GLU A 695 8.31 16.54 3.41
C GLU A 695 7.52 17.69 4.05
N HIS A 696 7.57 17.83 5.37
CA HIS A 696 6.85 18.84 6.15
C HIS A 696 5.34 18.87 5.86
N ASP A 697 4.77 17.70 5.60
CA ASP A 697 3.36 17.49 5.25
C ASP A 697 2.57 16.74 6.31
N ILE A 698 3.23 16.25 7.36
CA ILE A 698 2.57 15.65 8.51
C ILE A 698 2.26 16.73 9.55
N ASP A 699 1.06 16.67 10.11
CA ASP A 699 0.65 17.51 11.22
C ASP A 699 1.59 17.27 12.42
N PRO A 700 2.28 18.29 12.94
CA PRO A 700 3.21 18.15 14.06
C PRO A 700 2.58 17.51 15.30
N LEU A 701 1.26 17.62 15.50
CA LEU A 701 0.57 16.97 16.60
C LEU A 701 0.69 15.44 16.50
N PHE A 702 0.58 14.87 15.30
CA PHE A 702 0.64 13.42 15.13
C PHE A 702 2.03 12.88 15.50
N SER A 703 3.09 13.54 15.03
CA SER A 703 4.46 13.24 15.44
C SER A 703 4.65 13.40 16.95
N HIS A 704 4.08 14.44 17.56
CA HIS A 704 4.20 14.67 19.00
C HIS A 704 3.52 13.59 19.83
N LEU A 705 2.27 13.23 19.51
CA LEU A 705 1.53 12.18 20.23
C LEU A 705 2.26 10.82 20.14
N LEU A 706 2.88 10.53 18.99
CA LEU A 706 3.66 9.32 18.82
C LEU A 706 4.96 9.33 19.66
N GLU A 707 5.65 10.47 19.72
CA GLU A 707 6.83 10.67 20.56
C GLU A 707 6.53 10.54 22.07
N GLU A 708 5.36 10.99 22.53
CA GLU A 708 4.92 10.81 23.91
C GLU A 708 4.79 9.33 24.31
N LYS A 709 4.61 8.44 23.33
CA LYS A 709 4.47 6.99 23.50
C LYS A 709 5.73 6.21 23.12
N ARG A 710 6.86 6.87 22.85
CA ARG A 710 8.10 6.21 22.38
C ARG A 710 8.51 5.01 23.24
N THR A 711 8.57 5.19 24.56
CA THR A 711 8.98 4.11 25.47
C THR A 711 8.01 2.93 25.45
N ASP A 712 6.70 3.20 25.37
CA ASP A 712 5.67 2.16 25.31
C ASP A 712 5.80 1.32 24.02
N PHE A 713 6.10 1.96 22.89
CA PHE A 713 6.39 1.26 21.62
C PHE A 713 7.71 0.48 21.66
N GLU A 714 8.77 1.04 22.25
CA GLU A 714 10.07 0.38 22.40
C GLU A 714 9.97 -0.93 23.20
N GLU A 715 9.12 -0.96 24.23
CA GLU A 715 8.83 -2.18 25.01
C GLU A 715 8.16 -3.28 24.17
N LEU A 716 7.45 -2.88 23.11
CA LEU A 716 6.78 -3.77 22.16
C LEU A 716 7.63 -4.06 20.89
N TYR A 717 8.90 -3.66 20.91
CA TYR A 717 9.86 -3.81 19.80
C TYR A 717 9.54 -2.97 18.55
N VAL A 718 8.72 -1.94 18.67
CA VAL A 718 8.38 -1.03 17.58
C VAL A 718 9.25 0.23 17.64
N GLU A 719 9.86 0.59 16.52
CA GLU A 719 10.62 1.82 16.37
C GLU A 719 9.75 2.89 15.71
N ILE A 720 9.26 3.85 16.50
CA ILE A 720 8.32 4.86 15.99
C ILE A 720 8.89 5.71 14.84
N ASP A 721 10.22 5.80 14.74
CA ASP A 721 10.89 6.53 13.67
C ASP A 721 10.83 5.82 12.32
N ASN A 722 10.39 4.57 12.30
CA ASN A 722 10.18 3.82 11.06
C ASN A 722 8.68 3.62 10.77
N ILE A 723 7.78 4.18 11.59
CA ILE A 723 6.36 4.20 11.24
C ILE A 723 6.15 5.15 10.07
N GLU A 724 5.85 4.55 8.92
CA GLU A 724 5.61 5.24 7.67
C GLU A 724 4.38 6.13 7.79
N SER A 725 4.44 7.25 7.10
CA SER A 725 3.31 8.18 7.03
C SER A 725 2.32 7.84 5.92
N ARG A 726 2.68 6.94 4.99
CA ARG A 726 1.93 6.61 3.77
C ARG A 726 2.48 5.33 3.15
N THR A 727 1.66 4.67 2.34
CA THR A 727 2.07 3.51 1.52
C THR A 727 2.81 3.98 0.25
N ASN A 728 4.14 4.03 0.28
CA ASN A 728 4.96 4.45 -0.88
C ASN A 728 6.26 3.67 -1.06
N ILE A 729 6.69 2.91 -0.05
CA ILE A 729 7.25 1.55 -0.14
C ILE A 729 7.57 1.03 1.25
#